data_AF-A0A919RLR4-F1
#
_entry.id   AF-A0A919RLR4-F1
#
_cell.length_a   1.000
_cell.length_b   1.000
_cell.length_c   1.000
_cell.angle_alpha   90.00
_cell.angle_beta   90.00
_cell.angle_gamma   90.00
#
_symmetry.space_group_name_H-M   'P 1'
#
loop_
_entity.id
_entity.type
_entity.pdbx_description
1 polymer ?
#
loop_
_entity_poly.entity_id
_entity_poly.type
_entity_poly.pdbx_seq_one_letter_code
_entity_poly.pdbx_strand_id
1 'polypeptide(L)'
;MKRQAARFRVYAHHDDGTTEEITDAEAQITWVVHLANTKAAHPDRGNNEPPADLSIDPGPRTLTGPGQEQAFDTGTITFAGAPVTTVPLGEIRSTPENHLLVLGGYGAAASPIGTALGDFWANDDWYDDVADGPVSATIRLRADDSEHRALGAWVLVGPPKFAPDQDNSITLYDRVLQAMVDGGLLPAPATTSYTGDIHPVLQRARDSGWVAPAGRAHTWPDPVTGTAQREAIFDRLKAPGGEGGNMPSLNDGDGDGRLTAVQYAHMERWKNGDYENDWTGPPSPEQDITPGGLDRAALEACVGGSFAPGIEAGGLPGSSRTIIDASKYLEPFRLNHDLLTPGALTHLMALPWQSDFWACGDQWWPVPRPNFVTRQGTPRQLFTAGLVDDWQSMVDNWHRLGFVVRQGTEIVEVDRCDTNVVSVHLLTPLLNFQAVPQGPMGMVRETALPITFEVSSPSRAVALRYTADGAPSHPRLAAANTSVTVEVTEGNSVVTARLWVVYRTGAAGAVLPPQKLTVEEVGGTGVWEITVIGDTVARRTAAAALVLDRSGSMSGQGADGQSRHAALQRAASVFADVMLEGDGVGVVGFNEDAQVLSPVVPLGAGGRSDAARNAVKDAIRGPGLDPEGETSIGDGIAEGREALGEAAEFDVKSLVVVTGGVENHPRPISEVAPGINEPTYAVGLGRPHNISVSALQAISGNNGGYLLMTGETGSRFLLQKYFLQILAGVSDAGIVLDPEGTLLPDRVERIPFRLTAADSGVDVILLTPSTRVVDFRVETPSGQLIEPWRAVSEPGMRYVQADGVSYYRLALPAELTADRYDAGGTWHAVLKIGLPRTEPNDTRDGADASVRYTALAQGGSRAPLDARDRRAGVLAAEQPPAWLAVPYGLVVHTYSNLAFDARADQAGMEPGARITLHATLTQSGVPLGQHADVWAEITAPDGGQSRVSLPEGEPGRFTEGFDTTGPGVYRIRMRARGTTLAGEVFVREKTLTGAVWRGGDREPAPVRRGRADP
;
A
#
# COMPACT_ATOMS: atom_id res chain seq x y z
N MET A 1 1.50 23.96 -2.75
CA MET A 1 0.03 23.84 -2.79
C MET A 1 -0.33 22.44 -3.27
N LYS A 2 -1.29 21.75 -2.64
CA LYS A 2 -1.76 20.43 -3.09
C LYS A 2 -2.73 20.60 -4.26
N ARG A 3 -2.61 19.75 -5.27
CA ARG A 3 -3.61 19.66 -6.36
C ARG A 3 -4.85 18.96 -5.83
N GLN A 4 -6.03 19.45 -6.21
CA GLN A 4 -7.30 18.77 -5.93
C GLN A 4 -7.57 17.77 -7.07
N ALA A 5 -7.64 16.49 -6.73
CA ALA A 5 -7.93 15.43 -7.70
C ALA A 5 -9.44 15.20 -7.80
N ALA A 6 -9.97 15.08 -9.02
CA ALA A 6 -11.32 14.59 -9.24
C ALA A 6 -11.31 13.05 -9.20
N ARG A 7 -12.17 12.45 -8.36
CA ARG A 7 -12.34 10.99 -8.29
C ARG A 7 -13.59 10.58 -9.08
N PHE A 8 -13.40 9.71 -10.06
CA PHE A 8 -14.47 9.10 -10.84
C PHE A 8 -14.70 7.64 -10.41
N ARG A 9 -15.98 7.25 -10.44
CA ARG A 9 -16.48 5.92 -10.07
C ARG A 9 -17.43 5.44 -11.18
N VAL A 10 -17.64 4.13 -11.28
CA VAL A 10 -18.62 3.55 -12.20
C VAL A 10 -19.80 3.04 -11.39
N TYR A 11 -21.01 3.38 -11.82
CA TYR A 11 -22.24 2.91 -11.19
C TYR A 11 -23.11 2.15 -12.20
N ALA A 12 -23.63 1.00 -11.78
CA ALA A 12 -24.70 0.29 -12.46
C ALA A 12 -26.05 0.83 -11.99
N HIS A 13 -26.95 1.05 -12.94
CA HIS A 13 -28.35 1.41 -12.68
C HIS A 13 -29.23 0.21 -12.99
N HIS A 14 -29.97 -0.26 -11.99
CA HIS A 14 -30.83 -1.43 -12.10
C HIS A 14 -32.28 -1.04 -12.46
N ASP A 15 -33.02 -1.96 -13.09
CA ASP A 15 -34.41 -1.74 -13.52
C ASP A 15 -35.37 -1.45 -12.35
N ASP A 16 -35.00 -1.85 -11.13
CA ASP A 16 -35.75 -1.59 -9.90
C ASP A 16 -35.50 -0.19 -9.31
N GLY A 17 -34.64 0.61 -9.95
CA GLY A 17 -34.28 1.96 -9.55
C GLY A 17 -33.14 2.03 -8.53
N THR A 18 -32.55 0.89 -8.14
CA THR A 18 -31.36 0.88 -7.28
C THR A 18 -30.09 1.18 -8.09
N THR A 19 -29.07 1.66 -7.39
CA THR A 19 -27.74 1.92 -7.96
C THR A 19 -26.68 1.18 -7.17
N GLU A 20 -25.73 0.59 -7.88
CA GLU A 20 -24.63 -0.17 -7.30
C GLU A 20 -23.32 0.35 -7.86
N GLU A 21 -22.31 0.54 -7.00
CA GLU A 21 -20.97 0.88 -7.46
C GLU A 21 -20.27 -0.37 -8.00
N ILE A 22 -19.65 -0.24 -9.17
CA ILE A 22 -18.83 -1.28 -9.80
C ILE A 22 -17.36 -0.96 -9.59
N THR A 23 -16.64 -1.87 -8.93
CA THR A 23 -15.21 -1.75 -8.64
C THR A 23 -14.41 -2.84 -9.36
N ASP A 24 -13.08 -2.87 -9.14
CA ASP A 24 -12.23 -3.93 -9.71
C ASP A 24 -12.62 -5.35 -9.24
N ALA A 25 -13.30 -5.46 -8.10
CA ALA A 25 -13.77 -6.73 -7.57
C ALA A 25 -14.84 -7.36 -8.46
N GLU A 26 -15.75 -6.55 -9.02
CA GLU A 26 -16.85 -7.01 -9.87
C GLU A 26 -16.48 -7.03 -11.35
N ALA A 27 -15.61 -6.11 -11.81
CA ALA A 27 -15.31 -5.92 -13.23
C ALA A 27 -13.87 -5.48 -13.46
N GLN A 28 -13.27 -5.87 -14.59
CA GLN A 28 -12.09 -5.15 -15.09
C GLN A 28 -12.55 -3.79 -15.64
N ILE A 29 -12.02 -2.69 -15.08
CA ILE A 29 -12.35 -1.33 -15.52
C ILE A 29 -11.18 -0.74 -16.29
N THR A 30 -11.44 -0.31 -17.53
CA THR A 30 -10.51 0.46 -18.36
C THR A 30 -10.97 1.90 -18.47
N TRP A 31 -10.14 2.83 -18.00
CA TRP A 31 -10.37 4.27 -18.05
C TRP A 31 -9.64 4.91 -19.22
N VAL A 32 -10.29 5.85 -19.90
CA VAL A 32 -9.68 6.71 -20.93
C VAL A 32 -10.00 8.17 -20.63
N VAL A 33 -8.98 9.01 -20.55
CA VAL A 33 -9.11 10.45 -20.32
C VAL A 33 -8.33 11.21 -21.40
N HIS A 34 -8.92 12.27 -21.95
CA HIS A 34 -8.27 13.13 -22.95
C HIS A 34 -8.38 14.59 -22.53
N LEU A 35 -7.30 15.18 -22.00
CA LEU A 35 -7.24 16.60 -21.64
C LEU A 35 -6.63 17.42 -22.78
N ALA A 36 -7.16 18.62 -23.03
CA ALA A 36 -6.51 19.61 -23.88
C ALA A 36 -6.75 21.05 -23.38
N ASN A 37 -5.86 21.96 -23.77
CA ASN A 37 -6.03 23.41 -23.63
C ASN A 37 -6.05 24.05 -25.02
N THR A 38 -7.14 24.73 -25.35
CA THR A 38 -7.29 25.40 -26.65
C THR A 38 -7.50 26.92 -26.51
N LYS A 39 -7.18 27.49 -25.34
CA LYS A 39 -7.38 28.92 -25.06
C LYS A 39 -6.61 29.82 -26.03
N ALA A 40 -5.33 29.53 -26.27
CA ALA A 40 -4.49 30.36 -27.14
C ALA A 40 -4.93 30.33 -28.60
N ALA A 41 -5.61 29.24 -29.02
CA ALA A 41 -6.16 29.09 -30.36
C ALA A 41 -7.48 29.87 -30.58
N HIS A 42 -8.04 30.48 -29.53
CA HIS A 42 -9.27 31.26 -29.66
C HIS A 42 -9.03 32.51 -30.54
N PRO A 43 -9.87 32.79 -31.56
CA PRO A 43 -9.64 33.85 -32.54
C PRO A 43 -9.45 35.26 -31.94
N ASP A 44 -10.16 35.54 -30.84
CA ASP A 44 -10.09 36.85 -30.17
C ASP A 44 -8.89 36.99 -29.20
N ARG A 45 -7.90 36.08 -29.24
CA ARG A 45 -6.66 36.18 -28.44
C ARG A 45 -5.58 37.02 -29.10
N GLY A 46 -5.71 37.33 -30.39
CA GLY A 46 -4.73 38.14 -31.14
C GLY A 46 -3.58 37.35 -31.78
N ASN A 47 -3.53 36.03 -31.57
CA ASN A 47 -2.55 35.14 -32.21
C ASN A 47 -2.88 34.95 -33.70
N ASN A 48 -1.84 34.86 -34.55
CA ASN A 48 -2.00 34.71 -36.02
C ASN A 48 -1.58 33.32 -36.51
N GLU A 49 -1.03 32.50 -35.63
CA GLU A 49 -0.58 31.14 -35.88
C GLU A 49 -1.76 30.19 -36.11
N PRO A 50 -1.55 29.08 -36.84
CA PRO A 50 -2.57 28.05 -36.98
C PRO A 50 -3.04 27.51 -35.62
N PRO A 51 -4.35 27.22 -35.44
CA PRO A 51 -4.86 26.65 -34.18
C PRO A 51 -4.13 25.39 -33.69
N ALA A 52 -3.60 24.57 -34.61
CA ALA A 52 -2.85 23.36 -34.27
C ALA A 52 -1.52 23.64 -33.55
N ASP A 53 -0.93 24.81 -33.80
CA ASP A 53 0.31 25.26 -33.13
C ASP A 53 -0.01 25.89 -31.75
N LEU A 54 -1.24 26.34 -31.55
CA LEU A 54 -1.74 27.06 -30.37
C LEU A 54 -2.56 26.19 -29.40
N SER A 55 -2.82 24.92 -29.76
CA SER A 55 -3.58 23.98 -28.93
C SER A 55 -2.64 23.00 -28.24
N ILE A 56 -2.66 22.98 -26.91
CA ILE A 56 -1.91 22.01 -26.12
C ILE A 56 -2.74 20.74 -26.02
N ASP A 57 -2.41 19.75 -26.84
CA ASP A 57 -3.09 18.45 -26.86
C ASP A 57 -2.07 17.28 -26.76
N PRO A 58 -1.88 16.70 -25.56
CA PRO A 58 -1.04 15.52 -25.36
C PRO A 58 -1.69 14.20 -25.83
N GLY A 59 -2.94 14.22 -26.28
CA GLY A 59 -3.73 13.03 -26.62
C GLY A 59 -4.28 12.26 -25.41
N PRO A 60 -5.09 11.21 -25.64
CA PRO A 60 -5.68 10.43 -24.57
C PRO A 60 -4.65 9.63 -23.76
N ARG A 61 -5.00 9.30 -22.52
CA ARG A 61 -4.29 8.37 -21.62
C ARG A 61 -5.24 7.28 -21.15
N THR A 62 -4.70 6.08 -20.94
CA THR A 62 -5.51 4.88 -20.67
C THR A 62 -4.96 4.11 -19.48
N LEU A 63 -5.81 3.80 -18.50
CA LEU A 63 -5.50 2.90 -17.39
C LEU A 63 -6.37 1.65 -17.52
N THR A 64 -5.80 0.47 -17.38
CA THR A 64 -6.47 -0.82 -17.64
C THR A 64 -6.67 -1.68 -16.38
N GLY A 65 -6.33 -1.15 -15.21
CA GLY A 65 -6.39 -1.86 -13.93
C GLY A 65 -5.95 -0.99 -12.75
N PRO A 66 -6.00 -1.53 -11.52
CA PRO A 66 -5.71 -0.79 -10.29
C PRO A 66 -4.21 -0.43 -10.14
N GLY A 67 -3.92 0.65 -9.41
CA GLY A 67 -2.56 1.07 -9.07
C GLY A 67 -1.70 1.57 -10.24
N GLN A 68 -2.32 1.95 -11.37
CA GLN A 68 -1.62 2.48 -12.54
C GLN A 68 -1.59 4.02 -12.53
N GLU A 69 -0.64 4.61 -13.28
CA GLU A 69 -0.56 6.05 -13.50
C GLU A 69 -0.06 6.39 -14.91
N GLN A 70 -0.51 7.54 -15.46
CA GLN A 70 -0.01 8.11 -16.71
C GLN A 70 -0.04 9.64 -16.69
N ALA A 71 0.99 10.27 -17.27
CA ALA A 71 1.13 11.73 -17.34
C ALA A 71 0.70 12.29 -18.71
N PHE A 72 0.12 13.50 -18.69
CA PHE A 72 -0.18 14.32 -19.87
C PHE A 72 0.96 15.30 -20.16
N ASP A 73 2.18 14.79 -20.34
CA ASP A 73 3.45 15.54 -20.39
C ASP A 73 3.99 15.79 -21.80
N THR A 74 3.25 15.40 -22.84
CA THR A 74 3.69 15.48 -24.24
C THR A 74 3.07 16.62 -25.04
N GLY A 75 2.16 17.40 -24.45
CA GLY A 75 1.49 18.51 -25.13
C GLY A 75 2.47 19.64 -25.42
N THR A 76 2.36 20.27 -26.59
CA THR A 76 3.26 21.35 -27.01
C THR A 76 2.49 22.55 -27.53
N ILE A 77 3.08 23.73 -27.40
CA ILE A 77 2.61 24.98 -28.00
C ILE A 77 3.74 25.71 -28.71
N THR A 78 3.42 26.38 -29.81
CA THR A 78 4.37 27.10 -30.67
C THR A 78 3.84 28.49 -31.00
N PHE A 79 4.64 29.51 -30.70
CA PHE A 79 4.41 30.90 -31.12
C PHE A 79 5.49 31.33 -32.12
N ALA A 80 5.15 32.23 -33.03
CA ALA A 80 6.07 32.72 -34.05
C ALA A 80 7.25 33.46 -33.41
N GLY A 81 8.46 32.96 -33.62
CA GLY A 81 9.69 33.57 -33.08
C GLY A 81 10.09 33.09 -31.68
N ALA A 82 9.38 32.12 -31.10
CA ALA A 82 9.76 31.43 -29.87
C ALA A 82 10.14 29.96 -30.12
N PRO A 83 10.89 29.32 -29.19
CA PRO A 83 11.06 27.87 -29.20
C PRO A 83 9.74 27.15 -28.88
N VAL A 84 9.57 25.94 -29.44
CA VAL A 84 8.46 25.05 -29.08
C VAL A 84 8.52 24.76 -27.58
N THR A 85 7.39 24.92 -26.90
CA THR A 85 7.29 24.77 -25.45
C THR A 85 6.41 23.56 -25.12
N THR A 86 6.94 22.62 -24.33
CA THR A 86 6.16 21.50 -23.79
C THR A 86 5.42 21.93 -22.53
N VAL A 87 4.12 21.65 -22.45
CA VAL A 87 3.23 22.07 -21.36
C VAL A 87 2.49 20.85 -20.82
N PRO A 88 2.87 20.34 -19.63
CA PRO A 88 2.15 19.26 -18.98
C PRO A 88 0.75 19.70 -18.51
N LEU A 89 -0.29 18.93 -18.82
CA LEU A 89 -1.67 19.23 -18.42
C LEU A 89 -2.16 18.48 -17.17
N GLY A 90 -1.31 17.63 -16.59
CA GLY A 90 -1.62 16.84 -15.40
C GLY A 90 -1.33 15.36 -15.54
N GLU A 91 -2.07 14.52 -14.81
CA GLU A 91 -1.91 13.07 -14.78
C GLU A 91 -3.20 12.35 -14.37
N ILE A 92 -3.27 11.06 -14.67
CA ILE A 92 -4.33 10.15 -14.20
C ILE A 92 -3.75 9.00 -13.39
N ARG A 93 -4.50 8.53 -12.40
CA ARG A 93 -4.15 7.38 -11.55
C ARG A 93 -5.35 6.49 -11.26
N SER A 94 -5.14 5.22 -10.98
CA SER A 94 -6.18 4.32 -10.45
C SER A 94 -5.89 3.92 -9.00
N THR A 95 -6.92 3.92 -8.14
CA THR A 95 -6.80 3.42 -6.76
C THR A 95 -6.71 1.88 -6.73
N PRO A 96 -6.44 1.25 -5.57
CA PRO A 96 -6.51 -0.21 -5.44
C PRO A 96 -7.88 -0.80 -5.81
N GLU A 97 -8.96 -0.05 -5.61
CA GLU A 97 -10.34 -0.41 -6.01
C GLU A 97 -10.65 -0.05 -7.48
N ASN A 98 -9.66 0.48 -8.21
CA ASN A 98 -9.73 0.94 -9.59
C ASN A 98 -10.68 2.14 -9.83
N HIS A 99 -10.85 3.00 -8.82
CA HIS A 99 -11.40 4.35 -9.06
C HIS A 99 -10.38 5.20 -9.80
N LEU A 100 -10.84 6.01 -10.75
CA LEU A 100 -9.98 6.95 -11.48
C LEU A 100 -9.78 8.23 -10.68
N LEU A 101 -8.54 8.68 -10.57
CA LEU A 101 -8.17 10.00 -10.09
C LEU A 101 -7.62 10.81 -11.28
N VAL A 102 -8.18 11.99 -11.53
CA VAL A 102 -7.64 12.96 -12.51
C VAL A 102 -7.07 14.14 -11.74
N LEU A 103 -5.78 14.42 -11.95
CA LEU A 103 -5.08 15.55 -11.36
C LEU A 103 -4.71 16.54 -12.48
N GLY A 104 -5.07 17.81 -12.30
CA GLY A 104 -4.74 18.86 -13.26
C GLY A 104 -3.26 19.24 -13.30
N GLY A 105 -2.98 20.28 -14.09
CA GLY A 105 -1.67 20.93 -14.21
C GLY A 105 -1.14 21.52 -12.90
N TYR A 106 0.01 22.17 -12.98
CA TYR A 106 0.74 22.72 -11.85
C TYR A 106 0.48 24.23 -11.64
N GLY A 107 -0.36 24.84 -12.46
CA GLY A 107 -0.67 26.27 -12.46
C GLY A 107 0.37 27.11 -13.20
N ALA A 108 1.10 26.51 -14.14
CA ALA A 108 2.10 27.17 -14.96
C ALA A 108 1.43 28.07 -16.01
N ALA A 109 1.96 29.29 -16.17
CA ALA A 109 1.58 30.22 -17.23
C ALA A 109 2.81 31.03 -17.65
N ALA A 110 2.97 31.27 -18.95
CA ALA A 110 4.10 32.04 -19.47
C ALA A 110 3.81 32.60 -20.87
N SER A 111 4.59 33.61 -21.26
CA SER A 111 4.80 33.99 -22.65
C SER A 111 6.21 33.61 -23.11
N PRO A 112 6.37 32.64 -24.02
CA PRO A 112 7.67 32.26 -24.57
C PRO A 112 8.45 33.40 -25.25
N ILE A 113 7.75 34.44 -25.72
CA ILE A 113 8.32 35.63 -26.36
C ILE A 113 8.60 36.75 -25.33
N GLY A 114 8.04 36.63 -24.12
CA GLY A 114 8.15 37.64 -23.06
C GLY A 114 7.19 38.81 -23.24
N THR A 115 6.05 38.59 -23.90
CA THR A 115 4.98 39.59 -24.06
C THR A 115 4.39 39.93 -22.70
N ALA A 116 4.27 41.22 -22.39
CA ALA A 116 3.72 41.67 -21.10
C ALA A 116 2.20 41.51 -21.06
N LEU A 117 1.65 41.21 -19.88
CA LEU A 117 0.20 41.17 -19.67
C LEU A 117 -0.40 42.59 -19.76
N GLY A 118 -1.48 42.72 -20.54
CA GLY A 118 -2.15 44.00 -20.79
C GLY A 118 -3.68 43.95 -20.66
N ASP A 119 -4.27 42.76 -20.60
CA ASP A 119 -5.71 42.54 -20.50
C ASP A 119 -6.02 41.44 -19.47
N PHE A 120 -7.22 41.46 -18.90
CA PHE A 120 -7.60 40.45 -17.91
C PHE A 120 -8.00 39.11 -18.54
N TRP A 121 -8.45 39.11 -19.80
CA TRP A 121 -9.05 37.96 -20.49
C TRP A 121 -8.23 37.49 -21.71
N ALA A 122 -7.79 38.42 -22.57
CA ALA A 122 -7.10 38.11 -23.83
C ALA A 122 -5.69 38.70 -23.88
N ASN A 123 -4.69 37.84 -23.66
CA ASN A 123 -3.28 38.18 -23.88
C ASN A 123 -2.72 37.28 -24.99
N ASP A 124 -2.14 37.89 -26.02
CA ASP A 124 -1.45 37.24 -27.13
C ASP A 124 -0.10 36.67 -26.68
N ASP A 125 0.41 35.64 -27.37
CA ASP A 125 1.68 34.98 -27.06
C ASP A 125 1.78 34.31 -25.67
N TRP A 126 0.64 34.11 -24.97
CA TRP A 126 0.57 33.47 -23.65
C TRP A 126 -0.03 32.06 -23.71
N TYR A 127 0.38 31.20 -22.78
CA TYR A 127 -0.27 29.93 -22.47
C TYR A 127 -0.46 29.74 -20.97
N ASP A 128 -1.36 28.84 -20.59
CA ASP A 128 -1.45 28.26 -19.26
C ASP A 128 -1.67 26.74 -19.33
N ASP A 129 -1.75 26.08 -18.17
CA ASP A 129 -1.93 24.61 -18.05
C ASP A 129 -3.31 24.19 -17.53
N VAL A 130 -4.29 25.11 -17.61
CA VAL A 130 -5.72 24.76 -17.46
C VAL A 130 -6.13 23.81 -18.57
N ALA A 131 -7.04 22.87 -18.31
CA ALA A 131 -7.50 21.93 -19.32
C ALA A 131 -8.90 21.41 -19.01
N ASP A 132 -9.54 20.84 -20.02
CA ASP A 132 -10.73 20.02 -19.82
C ASP A 132 -10.81 18.93 -20.87
N GLY A 133 -11.68 17.94 -20.62
CA GLY A 133 -11.99 16.95 -21.64
C GLY A 133 -12.76 15.72 -21.15
N PRO A 134 -13.05 14.80 -22.08
CA PRO A 134 -13.88 13.63 -21.81
C PRO A 134 -13.15 12.59 -20.95
N VAL A 135 -13.95 11.94 -20.08
CA VAL A 135 -13.62 10.76 -19.28
C VAL A 135 -14.55 9.63 -19.72
N SER A 136 -13.98 8.48 -20.09
CA SER A 136 -14.74 7.30 -20.50
C SER A 136 -14.27 6.07 -19.74
N ALA A 137 -15.18 5.12 -19.52
CA ALA A 137 -14.86 3.81 -18.98
C ALA A 137 -15.48 2.69 -19.83
N THR A 138 -14.72 1.61 -19.99
CA THR A 138 -15.23 0.32 -20.45
C THR A 138 -15.07 -0.66 -19.31
N ILE A 139 -16.13 -1.40 -18.99
CA ILE A 139 -16.13 -2.45 -17.96
C ILE A 139 -16.28 -3.81 -18.62
N ARG A 140 -15.54 -4.80 -18.10
CA ARG A 140 -15.72 -6.21 -18.44
C ARG A 140 -16.06 -6.97 -17.17
N LEU A 141 -17.32 -7.38 -17.04
CA LEU A 141 -17.85 -8.00 -15.83
C LEU A 141 -17.18 -9.36 -15.61
N ARG A 142 -16.70 -9.62 -14.38
CA ARG A 142 -16.05 -10.89 -14.05
C ARG A 142 -17.03 -12.06 -13.97
N ALA A 143 -18.31 -11.77 -13.75
CA ALA A 143 -19.36 -12.78 -13.59
C ALA A 143 -19.62 -13.58 -14.87
N ASP A 144 -19.61 -12.92 -16.03
CA ASP A 144 -19.99 -13.53 -17.32
C ASP A 144 -19.10 -13.10 -18.49
N ASP A 145 -18.04 -12.34 -18.22
CA ASP A 145 -17.10 -11.82 -19.21
C ASP A 145 -17.70 -10.82 -20.22
N SER A 146 -18.92 -10.32 -19.96
CA SER A 146 -19.58 -9.35 -20.82
C SER A 146 -18.93 -7.97 -20.73
N GLU A 147 -18.79 -7.31 -21.88
CA GLU A 147 -18.18 -5.99 -21.99
C GLU A 147 -19.26 -4.92 -22.21
N HIS A 148 -19.19 -3.85 -21.42
CA HIS A 148 -20.11 -2.72 -21.47
C HIS A 148 -19.33 -1.41 -21.45
N ARG A 149 -19.82 -0.43 -22.21
CA ARG A 149 -19.28 0.93 -22.18
C ARG A 149 -20.11 1.76 -21.21
N ALA A 150 -19.47 2.35 -20.20
CA ALA A 150 -20.14 3.28 -19.30
C ALA A 150 -20.51 4.57 -20.05
N LEU A 151 -21.58 5.23 -19.61
CA LEU A 151 -21.89 6.60 -20.05
C LEU A 151 -20.74 7.52 -19.64
N GLY A 152 -20.27 8.36 -20.58
CA GLY A 152 -19.11 9.21 -20.40
C GLY A 152 -19.33 10.35 -19.38
N ALA A 153 -18.24 10.85 -18.83
CA ALA A 153 -18.21 12.05 -17.98
C ALA A 153 -17.22 13.08 -18.55
N TRP A 154 -17.13 14.26 -17.94
CA TRP A 154 -16.18 15.31 -18.32
C TRP A 154 -15.44 15.81 -17.09
N VAL A 155 -14.20 16.22 -17.26
CA VAL A 155 -13.38 16.83 -16.20
C VAL A 155 -13.01 18.25 -16.57
N LEU A 156 -13.09 19.16 -15.59
CA LEU A 156 -12.64 20.54 -15.67
C LEU A 156 -11.46 20.73 -14.72
N VAL A 157 -10.34 21.26 -15.22
CA VAL A 157 -9.20 21.68 -14.40
C VAL A 157 -9.27 23.19 -14.24
N GLY A 158 -9.76 23.66 -13.09
CA GLY A 158 -9.85 25.08 -12.77
C GLY A 158 -8.69 25.61 -11.90
N PRO A 159 -8.64 26.94 -11.68
CA PRO A 159 -7.78 27.55 -10.67
C PRO A 159 -8.03 27.01 -9.24
N PRO A 160 -7.10 27.20 -8.29
CA PRO A 160 -7.32 26.83 -6.90
C PRO A 160 -8.49 27.60 -6.25
N LYS A 161 -9.32 26.90 -5.48
CA LYS A 161 -10.32 27.50 -4.59
C LYS A 161 -9.68 27.87 -3.25
N PHE A 162 -9.38 29.15 -3.04
CA PHE A 162 -8.68 29.61 -1.83
C PHE A 162 -9.55 29.65 -0.56
N ALA A 163 -10.88 29.52 -0.65
CA ALA A 163 -11.76 29.31 0.50
C ALA A 163 -12.57 28.00 0.32
N PRO A 164 -11.97 26.82 0.54
CA PRO A 164 -12.56 25.55 0.16
C PRO A 164 -13.85 25.21 0.93
N ASP A 165 -13.97 25.65 2.19
CA ASP A 165 -15.12 25.38 3.07
C ASP A 165 -16.37 26.22 2.73
N GLN A 166 -16.28 27.15 1.78
CA GLN A 166 -17.34 28.10 1.45
C GLN A 166 -17.86 27.86 0.04
N ASP A 167 -19.15 28.09 -0.18
CA ASP A 167 -19.77 27.99 -1.51
C ASP A 167 -20.24 29.34 -2.03
N ASN A 168 -20.26 29.46 -3.36
CA ASN A 168 -20.74 30.65 -4.04
C ASN A 168 -22.26 30.78 -3.88
N SER A 169 -22.79 32.02 -3.79
CA SER A 169 -24.24 32.24 -3.75
C SER A 169 -24.96 31.69 -4.99
N ILE A 170 -24.26 31.63 -6.12
CA ILE A 170 -24.68 30.96 -7.35
C ILE A 170 -23.57 29.99 -7.73
N THR A 171 -23.80 28.70 -7.55
CA THR A 171 -22.84 27.64 -7.86
C THR A 171 -22.98 27.19 -9.31
N LEU A 172 -21.98 26.50 -9.87
CA LEU A 172 -22.08 25.97 -11.21
C LEU A 172 -23.24 24.96 -11.33
N TYR A 173 -23.53 24.22 -10.26
CA TYR A 173 -24.71 23.34 -10.19
C TYR A 173 -26.01 24.12 -10.40
N ASP A 174 -26.19 25.23 -9.68
CA ASP A 174 -27.40 26.07 -9.80
C ASP A 174 -27.58 26.59 -11.23
N ARG A 175 -26.46 26.93 -11.89
CA ARG A 175 -26.46 27.46 -13.24
C ARG A 175 -26.75 26.40 -14.30
N VAL A 176 -26.13 25.22 -14.18
CA VAL A 176 -26.40 24.09 -15.08
C VAL A 176 -27.84 23.61 -14.89
N LEU A 177 -28.34 23.53 -13.65
CA LEU A 177 -29.74 23.20 -13.36
C LEU A 177 -30.69 24.16 -14.09
N GLN A 178 -30.44 25.46 -14.01
CA GLN A 178 -31.23 26.46 -14.75
C GLN A 178 -31.20 26.20 -16.26
N ALA A 179 -30.03 25.93 -16.83
CA ALA A 179 -29.90 25.61 -18.26
C ALA A 179 -30.67 24.34 -18.65
N MET A 180 -30.67 23.30 -17.80
CA MET A 180 -31.44 22.08 -18.04
C MET A 180 -32.95 22.35 -18.00
N VAL A 181 -33.41 23.23 -17.10
CA VAL A 181 -34.82 23.65 -17.02
C VAL A 181 -35.22 24.47 -18.26
N ASP A 182 -34.42 25.46 -18.63
CA ASP A 182 -34.69 26.32 -19.79
C ASP A 182 -34.65 25.54 -21.11
N GLY A 183 -33.76 24.54 -21.20
CA GLY A 183 -33.66 23.61 -22.31
C GLY A 183 -34.74 22.53 -22.34
N GLY A 184 -35.60 22.45 -21.32
CA GLY A 184 -36.66 21.45 -21.22
C GLY A 184 -36.18 20.02 -20.91
N LEU A 185 -34.92 19.86 -20.48
CA LEU A 185 -34.35 18.57 -20.05
C LEU A 185 -34.78 18.20 -18.62
N LEU A 186 -35.13 19.19 -17.81
CA LEU A 186 -35.71 19.01 -16.48
C LEU A 186 -36.94 19.91 -16.29
N PRO A 187 -37.97 19.48 -15.53
CA PRO A 187 -39.05 20.36 -15.13
C PRO A 187 -38.56 21.37 -14.08
N ALA A 188 -39.11 22.59 -14.11
CA ALA A 188 -38.89 23.55 -13.05
C ALA A 188 -39.46 23.01 -11.70
N PRO A 189 -38.75 23.16 -10.58
CA PRO A 189 -39.24 22.72 -9.28
C PRO A 189 -40.57 23.39 -8.89
N ALA A 190 -41.57 22.57 -8.54
CA ALA A 190 -42.92 23.02 -8.20
C ALA A 190 -43.11 23.31 -6.70
N THR A 191 -42.27 22.74 -5.84
CA THR A 191 -42.32 22.90 -4.38
C THR A 191 -41.04 23.56 -3.87
N THR A 192 -41.04 24.00 -2.61
CA THR A 192 -39.87 24.56 -1.93
C THR A 192 -39.73 23.92 -0.56
N SER A 193 -38.55 23.38 -0.26
CA SER A 193 -38.11 22.99 1.08
C SER A 193 -37.31 24.12 1.72
N TYR A 194 -37.55 24.43 3.00
CA TYR A 194 -36.70 25.38 3.72
C TYR A 194 -35.26 24.86 3.79
N THR A 195 -35.09 23.60 4.15
CA THR A 195 -33.78 22.98 4.39
C THR A 195 -32.99 22.78 3.10
N GLY A 196 -33.64 22.32 2.04
CA GLY A 196 -33.01 21.98 0.76
C GLY A 196 -32.82 23.17 -0.19
N ASP A 197 -33.74 24.14 -0.21
CA ASP A 197 -33.76 25.17 -1.25
C ASP A 197 -33.48 26.59 -0.71
N ILE A 198 -33.88 26.89 0.53
CA ILE A 198 -33.76 28.25 1.10
C ILE A 198 -32.52 28.41 1.95
N HIS A 199 -32.30 27.49 2.87
CA HIS A 199 -31.18 27.54 3.79
C HIS A 199 -29.82 27.63 3.06
N PRO A 200 -29.54 26.87 1.98
CA PRO A 200 -28.26 26.99 1.27
C PRO A 200 -28.03 28.39 0.70
N VAL A 201 -29.04 29.03 0.12
CA VAL A 201 -28.93 30.40 -0.42
C VAL A 201 -28.61 31.39 0.70
N LEU A 202 -29.30 31.30 1.83
CA LEU A 202 -29.07 32.17 2.99
C LEU A 202 -27.71 31.91 3.65
N GLN A 203 -27.29 30.65 3.75
CA GLN A 203 -26.00 30.25 4.33
C GLN A 203 -24.84 30.77 3.47
N ARG A 204 -24.87 30.53 2.16
CA ARG A 204 -23.87 31.02 1.20
C ARG A 204 -23.74 32.55 1.24
N ALA A 205 -24.86 33.26 1.37
CA ALA A 205 -24.84 34.72 1.53
C ALA A 205 -24.15 35.15 2.84
N ARG A 206 -24.39 34.46 3.97
CA ARG A 206 -23.71 34.72 5.24
C ARG A 206 -22.21 34.45 5.17
N ASP A 207 -21.83 33.32 4.61
CA ASP A 207 -20.43 32.88 4.55
C ASP A 207 -19.57 33.77 3.65
N SER A 208 -20.15 34.37 2.60
CA SER A 208 -19.45 35.37 1.79
C SER A 208 -18.92 36.56 2.60
N GLY A 209 -19.51 36.85 3.77
CA GLY A 209 -19.06 37.90 4.69
C GLY A 209 -17.65 37.67 5.27
N TRP A 210 -17.14 36.44 5.23
CA TRP A 210 -15.79 36.12 5.68
C TRP A 210 -14.72 36.57 4.68
N VAL A 211 -15.04 36.52 3.39
CA VAL A 211 -14.10 36.77 2.28
C VAL A 211 -14.36 38.07 1.53
N ALA A 212 -15.55 38.67 1.69
CA ALA A 212 -15.89 40.02 1.26
C ALA A 212 -16.62 40.84 2.36
N PRO A 213 -16.58 42.19 2.33
CA PRO A 213 -17.28 43.02 3.31
C PRO A 213 -18.80 42.97 3.07
N ALA A 214 -19.56 42.29 3.94
CA ALA A 214 -21.02 42.22 3.88
C ALA A 214 -21.76 43.06 4.96
N GLY A 215 -21.04 43.62 5.94
CA GLY A 215 -21.62 44.39 7.05
C GLY A 215 -22.58 43.58 7.95
N ARG A 216 -23.44 44.25 8.72
CA ARG A 216 -24.50 43.59 9.53
C ARG A 216 -25.71 43.13 8.70
N ALA A 217 -25.64 43.25 7.38
CA ALA A 217 -26.79 43.01 6.51
C ALA A 217 -27.19 41.53 6.44
N HIS A 218 -26.31 40.58 6.82
CA HIS A 218 -26.57 39.13 6.75
C HIS A 218 -26.73 38.46 8.13
N THR A 219 -27.16 39.19 9.16
CA THR A 219 -27.27 38.62 10.52
C THR A 219 -28.70 38.21 10.83
N TRP A 220 -28.99 36.92 10.70
CA TRP A 220 -30.26 36.29 11.12
C TRP A 220 -30.05 34.86 11.63
N PRO A 221 -30.83 34.43 12.64
CA PRO A 221 -30.84 33.04 13.08
C PRO A 221 -31.66 32.16 12.13
N ASP A 222 -31.27 30.90 11.98
CA ASP A 222 -32.13 29.88 11.36
C ASP A 222 -33.08 29.26 12.39
N PRO A 223 -34.28 28.82 11.97
CA PRO A 223 -34.86 29.06 10.65
C PRO A 223 -35.49 30.45 10.56
N VAL A 224 -35.40 31.07 9.38
CA VAL A 224 -36.04 32.36 9.09
C VAL A 224 -37.48 32.12 8.61
N THR A 225 -38.41 32.17 9.57
CA THR A 225 -39.83 31.85 9.32
C THR A 225 -40.77 33.06 9.47
N GLY A 226 -40.35 34.10 10.19
CA GLY A 226 -41.17 35.29 10.43
C GLY A 226 -41.42 36.12 9.17
N THR A 227 -42.68 36.37 8.82
CA THR A 227 -43.08 37.05 7.56
C THR A 227 -42.31 38.35 7.29
N ALA A 228 -42.26 39.28 8.23
CA ALA A 228 -41.56 40.56 8.04
C ALA A 228 -40.06 40.38 7.75
N GLN A 229 -39.42 39.35 8.31
CA GLN A 229 -38.01 39.07 8.07
C GLN A 229 -37.80 38.42 6.70
N ARG A 230 -38.69 37.52 6.28
CA ARG A 230 -38.66 36.92 4.94
C ARG A 230 -38.84 37.97 3.85
N GLU A 231 -39.81 38.86 4.02
CA GLU A 231 -40.04 40.02 3.13
C GLU A 231 -38.80 40.92 3.07
N ALA A 232 -38.25 41.31 4.22
CA ALA A 232 -37.08 42.18 4.27
C ALA A 232 -35.82 41.57 3.59
N ILE A 233 -35.64 40.24 3.64
CA ILE A 233 -34.54 39.55 2.95
C ILE A 233 -34.84 39.47 1.45
N PHE A 234 -36.04 39.05 1.07
CA PHE A 234 -36.44 38.92 -0.34
C PHE A 234 -36.39 40.24 -1.10
N ASP A 235 -36.83 41.35 -0.48
CA ASP A 235 -36.83 42.69 -1.10
C ASP A 235 -35.41 43.21 -1.41
N ARG A 236 -34.36 42.56 -0.89
CA ARG A 236 -32.96 42.84 -1.26
C ARG A 236 -32.49 42.09 -2.49
N LEU A 237 -33.18 41.05 -2.92
CA LEU A 237 -32.79 40.25 -4.07
C LEU A 237 -33.05 41.01 -5.38
N LYS A 238 -32.10 40.94 -6.30
CA LYS A 238 -32.29 41.31 -7.70
C LYS A 238 -33.16 40.24 -8.35
N ALA A 239 -34.27 40.64 -8.95
CA ALA A 239 -35.06 39.75 -9.77
C ALA A 239 -34.27 39.37 -11.03
N PRO A 240 -34.41 38.14 -11.56
CA PRO A 240 -33.71 37.71 -12.77
C PRO A 240 -33.88 38.69 -13.95
N GLY A 241 -35.06 39.32 -14.07
CA GLY A 241 -35.37 40.33 -15.08
C GLY A 241 -34.72 41.71 -14.90
N GLY A 242 -34.04 41.98 -13.79
CA GLY A 242 -33.23 43.19 -13.56
C GLY A 242 -33.85 44.30 -12.71
N GLU A 243 -35.08 44.10 -12.24
CA GLU A 243 -35.70 44.94 -11.21
C GLU A 243 -35.37 44.39 -9.80
N GLY A 244 -35.66 45.15 -8.74
CA GLY A 244 -35.53 44.68 -7.36
C GLY A 244 -34.39 45.33 -6.56
N GLY A 245 -33.84 44.56 -5.61
CA GLY A 245 -32.84 45.03 -4.66
C GLY A 245 -31.40 45.02 -5.20
N ASN A 246 -30.42 44.91 -4.31
CA ASN A 246 -28.99 45.01 -4.63
C ASN A 246 -28.18 43.73 -4.36
N MET A 247 -28.83 42.60 -4.07
CA MET A 247 -28.20 41.32 -3.77
C MET A 247 -28.50 40.25 -4.84
N PRO A 248 -27.53 39.39 -5.20
CA PRO A 248 -26.12 39.42 -4.79
C PRO A 248 -25.37 40.65 -5.34
N SER A 249 -24.35 41.09 -4.61
CA SER A 249 -23.44 42.16 -5.04
C SER A 249 -22.30 41.57 -5.88
N LEU A 250 -22.67 41.00 -7.02
CA LEU A 250 -21.77 40.49 -8.05
C LEU A 250 -21.81 41.42 -9.25
N ASN A 251 -20.78 41.37 -10.10
CA ASN A 251 -20.87 42.00 -11.43
C ASN A 251 -22.10 41.48 -12.16
N ASP A 252 -22.86 42.38 -12.78
CA ASP A 252 -24.18 42.08 -13.35
C ASP A 252 -24.38 42.74 -14.71
N GLY A 253 -23.28 43.00 -15.44
CA GLY A 253 -23.30 43.64 -16.75
C GLY A 253 -24.23 42.94 -17.76
N ASP A 254 -24.28 41.60 -17.70
CA ASP A 254 -25.11 40.76 -18.58
C ASP A 254 -26.33 40.13 -17.86
N GLY A 255 -26.63 40.56 -16.62
CA GLY A 255 -27.75 40.03 -15.83
C GLY A 255 -27.47 38.69 -15.12
N ASP A 256 -26.26 38.15 -15.22
CA ASP A 256 -25.88 36.85 -14.68
C ASP A 256 -25.32 36.88 -13.25
N GLY A 257 -25.16 38.07 -12.65
CA GLY A 257 -24.81 38.25 -11.24
C GLY A 257 -25.99 38.10 -10.28
N ARG A 258 -27.12 37.58 -10.76
CA ARG A 258 -28.39 37.42 -10.06
C ARG A 258 -28.65 35.94 -9.77
N LEU A 259 -29.41 35.66 -8.72
CA LEU A 259 -29.92 34.31 -8.50
C LEU A 259 -30.61 33.79 -9.76
N THR A 260 -30.47 32.49 -10.03
CA THR A 260 -31.15 31.88 -11.19
C THR A 260 -32.67 32.00 -11.03
N ALA A 261 -33.43 31.86 -12.12
CA ALA A 261 -34.88 31.91 -12.05
C ALA A 261 -35.46 30.81 -11.13
N VAL A 262 -34.83 29.63 -11.13
CA VAL A 262 -35.14 28.54 -10.19
C VAL A 262 -34.91 28.97 -8.74
N GLN A 263 -33.71 29.45 -8.40
CA GLN A 263 -33.39 29.91 -7.04
C GLN A 263 -34.32 31.04 -6.60
N TYR A 264 -34.58 32.02 -7.47
CA TYR A 264 -35.45 33.15 -7.18
C TYR A 264 -36.91 32.70 -6.95
N ALA A 265 -37.41 31.73 -7.71
CA ALA A 265 -38.75 31.17 -7.52
C ALA A 265 -38.88 30.46 -6.16
N HIS A 266 -37.84 29.75 -5.69
CA HIS A 266 -37.83 29.20 -4.33
C HIS A 266 -37.90 30.32 -3.29
N MET A 267 -37.08 31.36 -3.44
CA MET A 267 -37.08 32.52 -2.53
C MET A 267 -38.42 33.26 -2.52
N GLU A 268 -39.12 33.35 -3.66
CA GLU A 268 -40.44 33.99 -3.77
C GLU A 268 -41.52 33.17 -3.08
N ARG A 269 -41.56 31.85 -3.32
CA ARG A 269 -42.44 30.91 -2.62
C ARG A 269 -42.20 30.95 -1.12
N TRP A 270 -40.94 30.93 -0.70
CA TRP A 270 -40.57 31.09 0.71
C TRP A 270 -41.00 32.45 1.27
N LYS A 271 -40.86 33.57 0.56
CA LYS A 271 -41.36 34.88 1.03
C LYS A 271 -42.88 34.87 1.18
N ASN A 272 -43.61 34.26 0.25
CA ASN A 272 -45.07 34.18 0.26
C ASN A 272 -45.64 33.16 1.26
N GLY A 273 -44.82 32.29 1.87
CA GLY A 273 -45.30 31.24 2.78
C GLY A 273 -45.74 29.95 2.12
N ASP A 274 -45.37 29.75 0.86
CA ASP A 274 -45.64 28.56 0.08
C ASP A 274 -44.42 27.63 0.05
N TYR A 275 -44.03 27.13 1.21
CA TYR A 275 -42.86 26.25 1.36
C TYR A 275 -43.07 25.26 2.52
N GLU A 276 -42.38 24.14 2.46
CA GLU A 276 -42.30 23.20 3.56
C GLU A 276 -41.27 23.68 4.58
N ASN A 277 -41.72 23.94 5.80
CA ASN A 277 -40.84 24.31 6.91
C ASN A 277 -40.30 23.04 7.61
N ASP A 278 -39.44 22.32 6.91
CA ASP A 278 -38.85 21.04 7.30
C ASP A 278 -37.55 21.16 8.13
N TRP A 279 -37.24 22.36 8.63
CA TRP A 279 -35.99 22.63 9.34
C TRP A 279 -35.85 21.83 10.63
N THR A 280 -34.85 20.94 10.68
CA THR A 280 -34.45 20.18 11.88
C THR A 280 -33.05 20.55 12.37
N GLY A 281 -32.39 21.48 11.68
CA GLY A 281 -30.99 21.86 11.86
C GLY A 281 -30.23 21.79 10.54
N PRO A 282 -28.97 22.26 10.49
CA PRO A 282 -28.13 22.06 9.32
C PRO A 282 -28.02 20.56 9.02
N PRO A 283 -28.26 20.13 7.77
CA PRO A 283 -28.19 18.72 7.42
C PRO A 283 -26.78 18.19 7.68
N SER A 284 -26.71 16.99 8.27
CA SER A 284 -25.44 16.26 8.33
C SER A 284 -25.05 15.83 6.92
N PRO A 285 -23.74 15.67 6.63
CA PRO A 285 -23.31 15.07 5.38
C PRO A 285 -24.03 13.74 5.14
N GLU A 286 -24.45 13.50 3.89
CA GLU A 286 -25.06 12.23 3.49
C GLU A 286 -24.08 11.07 3.81
N GLN A 287 -24.61 10.00 4.41
CA GLN A 287 -23.78 8.85 4.80
C GLN A 287 -23.43 7.98 3.59
N ASP A 288 -24.36 7.87 2.63
CA ASP A 288 -24.21 7.08 1.43
C ASP A 288 -23.73 7.93 0.26
N ILE A 289 -22.84 7.38 -0.57
CA ILE A 289 -22.35 8.04 -1.77
C ILE A 289 -23.24 7.66 -2.95
N THR A 290 -23.92 8.65 -3.54
CA THR A 290 -24.80 8.45 -4.69
C THR A 290 -24.23 9.10 -5.96
N PRO A 291 -24.55 8.60 -7.17
CA PRO A 291 -24.10 9.22 -8.42
C PRO A 291 -24.49 10.71 -8.51
N GLY A 292 -25.76 11.03 -8.24
CA GLY A 292 -26.25 12.41 -8.28
C GLY A 292 -25.66 13.30 -7.19
N GLY A 293 -25.38 12.75 -6.00
CA GLY A 293 -24.69 13.47 -4.92
C GLY A 293 -23.26 13.84 -5.31
N LEU A 294 -22.55 12.97 -6.02
CA LEU A 294 -21.20 13.25 -6.53
C LEU A 294 -21.19 14.33 -7.63
N ASP A 295 -22.13 14.27 -8.58
CA ASP A 295 -22.28 15.30 -9.62
C ASP A 295 -22.55 16.68 -8.99
N ARG A 296 -23.46 16.72 -8.02
CA ARG A 296 -23.79 17.94 -7.28
C ARG A 296 -22.59 18.47 -6.49
N ALA A 297 -21.90 17.61 -5.73
CA ALA A 297 -20.76 18.01 -4.92
C ALA A 297 -19.62 18.60 -5.75
N ALA A 298 -19.37 18.06 -6.94
CA ALA A 298 -18.35 18.59 -7.86
C ALA A 298 -18.72 19.99 -8.39
N LEU A 299 -19.99 20.20 -8.76
CA LEU A 299 -20.45 21.46 -9.38
C LEU A 299 -20.79 22.55 -8.35
N GLU A 300 -21.21 22.20 -7.13
CA GLU A 300 -21.49 23.17 -6.07
C GLU A 300 -20.22 23.90 -5.60
N ALA A 301 -19.07 23.24 -5.71
CA ALA A 301 -17.78 23.83 -5.37
C ALA A 301 -17.34 24.95 -6.34
N CYS A 302 -17.88 24.97 -7.56
CA CYS A 302 -17.49 25.87 -8.65
C CYS A 302 -18.38 27.13 -8.73
N VAL A 303 -17.88 28.16 -9.40
CA VAL A 303 -18.63 29.40 -9.67
C VAL A 303 -19.70 29.18 -10.73
N GLY A 304 -20.92 29.63 -10.45
CA GLY A 304 -22.00 29.67 -11.43
C GLY A 304 -22.46 31.07 -11.83
N GLY A 305 -21.88 32.13 -11.26
CA GLY A 305 -22.24 33.50 -11.59
C GLY A 305 -21.46 34.54 -10.79
N SER A 306 -21.15 35.71 -11.36
CA SER A 306 -21.29 36.08 -12.79
C SER A 306 -20.35 35.26 -13.69
N PHE A 307 -20.54 35.27 -15.01
CA PHE A 307 -19.59 34.69 -15.97
C PHE A 307 -18.99 35.80 -16.84
N ALA A 308 -17.95 36.47 -16.35
CA ALA A 308 -17.20 37.43 -17.15
C ALA A 308 -15.68 37.37 -16.87
N PRO A 309 -15.00 36.27 -17.24
CA PRO A 309 -15.55 35.07 -17.88
C PRO A 309 -16.10 34.03 -16.88
N GLY A 310 -15.77 34.11 -15.60
CA GLY A 310 -16.03 33.07 -14.59
C GLY A 310 -14.71 32.61 -13.97
N ILE A 311 -14.68 31.48 -13.25
CA ILE A 311 -13.42 30.93 -12.68
C ILE A 311 -13.06 29.58 -13.30
N GLU A 312 -13.87 28.55 -13.07
CA GLU A 312 -13.60 27.20 -13.58
C GLU A 312 -14.21 26.98 -14.98
N ALA A 313 -15.36 27.59 -15.23
CA ALA A 313 -16.10 27.54 -16.49
C ALA A 313 -16.89 28.85 -16.69
N GLY A 314 -17.46 29.02 -17.89
CA GLY A 314 -18.24 30.20 -18.27
C GLY A 314 -17.86 30.69 -19.66
N GLY A 315 -17.38 31.92 -19.76
CA GLY A 315 -16.79 32.47 -20.97
C GLY A 315 -17.30 33.84 -21.41
N LEU A 316 -16.51 34.50 -22.27
CA LEU A 316 -16.87 35.70 -23.01
C LEU A 316 -16.71 35.46 -24.53
N PRO A 317 -17.58 36.02 -25.39
CA PRO A 317 -18.78 36.79 -25.05
C PRO A 317 -19.94 35.91 -24.57
N GLY A 318 -20.86 36.47 -23.77
CA GLY A 318 -21.87 35.72 -23.03
C GLY A 318 -22.87 34.89 -23.87
N SER A 319 -22.99 35.13 -25.17
CA SER A 319 -23.86 34.40 -26.10
C SER A 319 -23.37 32.99 -26.47
N SER A 320 -22.17 32.60 -26.03
CA SER A 320 -21.45 31.43 -26.60
C SER A 320 -20.98 30.44 -25.53
N ARG A 321 -21.50 30.54 -24.29
CA ARG A 321 -20.99 29.80 -23.12
C ARG A 321 -21.38 28.32 -23.17
N THR A 322 -20.43 27.45 -23.49
CA THR A 322 -20.67 26.02 -23.75
C THR A 322 -21.27 25.26 -22.57
N ILE A 323 -20.83 25.55 -21.34
CA ILE A 323 -21.27 24.84 -20.12
C ILE A 323 -22.75 25.08 -19.76
N ILE A 324 -23.39 26.11 -20.33
CA ILE A 324 -24.82 26.40 -20.10
C ILE A 324 -25.65 26.28 -21.39
N ASP A 325 -25.07 25.76 -22.46
CA ASP A 325 -25.80 25.44 -23.67
C ASP A 325 -26.41 24.05 -23.54
N ALA A 326 -27.71 24.00 -23.22
CA ALA A 326 -28.44 22.74 -23.05
C ALA A 326 -28.37 21.82 -24.28
N SER A 327 -28.11 22.35 -25.49
CA SER A 327 -27.94 21.53 -26.69
C SER A 327 -26.65 20.69 -26.70
N LYS A 328 -25.71 20.98 -25.79
CA LYS A 328 -24.46 20.23 -25.59
C LYS A 328 -24.60 19.08 -24.59
N TYR A 329 -25.80 18.86 -24.06
CA TYR A 329 -26.09 17.80 -23.10
C TYR A 329 -26.89 16.67 -23.75
N LEU A 330 -26.51 15.43 -23.44
CA LEU A 330 -27.21 14.22 -23.89
C LEU A 330 -28.43 13.92 -23.00
N GLU A 331 -28.24 14.09 -21.70
CA GLU A 331 -29.24 13.97 -20.63
C GLU A 331 -28.90 15.03 -19.56
N PRO A 332 -29.78 15.32 -18.59
CA PRO A 332 -29.49 16.30 -17.54
C PRO A 332 -28.11 16.08 -16.92
N PHE A 333 -27.29 17.12 -16.88
CA PHE A 333 -25.92 17.10 -16.33
C PHE A 333 -24.91 16.20 -17.06
N ARG A 334 -25.26 15.58 -18.19
CA ARG A 334 -24.35 14.76 -19.01
C ARG A 334 -23.97 15.44 -20.31
N LEU A 335 -22.72 15.85 -20.44
CA LEU A 335 -22.20 16.46 -21.66
C LEU A 335 -22.12 15.44 -22.81
N ASN A 336 -22.43 15.89 -24.02
CA ASN A 336 -22.44 15.05 -25.21
C ASN A 336 -21.04 15.06 -25.88
N HIS A 337 -20.36 13.92 -25.79
CA HIS A 337 -18.99 13.75 -26.33
C HIS A 337 -18.93 13.78 -27.87
N ASP A 338 -20.05 13.61 -28.57
CA ASP A 338 -20.10 13.71 -30.03
C ASP A 338 -20.16 15.18 -30.51
N LEU A 339 -20.50 16.11 -29.60
CA LEU A 339 -20.67 17.54 -29.90
C LEU A 339 -19.54 18.41 -29.34
N LEU A 340 -18.70 17.85 -28.48
CA LEU A 340 -17.63 18.56 -27.76
C LEU A 340 -16.30 17.89 -28.01
N THR A 341 -15.25 18.70 -28.04
CA THR A 341 -13.87 18.24 -28.17
C THR A 341 -13.10 18.57 -26.89
N PRO A 342 -11.99 17.87 -26.58
CA PRO A 342 -11.14 18.23 -25.46
C PRO A 342 -10.76 19.72 -25.47
N GLY A 343 -10.82 20.38 -24.32
CA GLY A 343 -10.57 21.81 -24.18
C GLY A 343 -11.78 22.72 -24.46
N ALA A 344 -12.93 22.18 -24.89
CA ALA A 344 -14.07 22.98 -25.32
C ALA A 344 -14.76 23.78 -24.20
N LEU A 345 -14.58 23.41 -22.93
CA LEU A 345 -15.26 24.11 -21.83
C LEU A 345 -14.41 25.25 -21.24
N THR A 346 -13.09 25.13 -21.30
CA THR A 346 -12.16 26.11 -20.73
C THR A 346 -11.62 27.10 -21.75
N HIS A 347 -11.81 26.87 -23.05
CA HIS A 347 -11.26 27.73 -24.11
C HIS A 347 -11.75 29.19 -24.10
N LEU A 348 -12.92 29.48 -23.50
CA LEU A 348 -13.47 30.83 -23.36
C LEU A 348 -12.99 31.54 -22.09
N MET A 349 -12.27 30.84 -21.20
CA MET A 349 -11.75 31.41 -19.97
C MET A 349 -10.52 32.26 -20.25
N ALA A 350 -10.16 33.11 -19.29
CA ALA A 350 -9.03 34.02 -19.43
C ALA A 350 -7.71 33.28 -19.69
N LEU A 351 -6.82 33.96 -20.42
CA LEU A 351 -5.48 33.49 -20.74
C LEU A 351 -4.45 34.59 -20.40
N PRO A 352 -3.54 34.32 -19.43
CA PRO A 352 -3.57 33.19 -18.49
C PRO A 352 -4.64 33.36 -17.41
N TRP A 353 -5.10 32.29 -16.76
CA TRP A 353 -6.13 32.41 -15.71
C TRP A 353 -5.76 33.35 -14.55
N GLN A 354 -4.45 33.55 -14.29
CA GLN A 354 -3.95 34.46 -13.26
C GLN A 354 -4.30 35.93 -13.55
N SER A 355 -4.41 36.34 -14.83
CA SER A 355 -4.76 37.73 -15.16
C SER A 355 -6.18 38.08 -14.71
N ASP A 356 -7.10 37.12 -14.83
CA ASP A 356 -8.46 37.22 -14.33
C ASP A 356 -8.49 37.22 -12.80
N PHE A 357 -7.76 36.31 -12.15
CA PHE A 357 -7.66 36.26 -10.69
C PHE A 357 -7.20 37.57 -10.04
N TRP A 358 -6.33 38.32 -10.72
CA TRP A 358 -5.98 39.68 -10.30
C TRP A 358 -7.14 40.66 -10.51
N ALA A 359 -7.71 40.68 -11.72
CA ALA A 359 -8.82 41.58 -12.07
C ALA A 359 -10.09 41.39 -11.21
N CYS A 360 -10.28 40.18 -10.69
CA CYS A 360 -11.34 39.82 -9.73
C CYS A 360 -11.27 40.53 -8.37
N GLY A 361 -10.27 41.41 -8.18
CA GLY A 361 -10.00 42.29 -7.03
C GLY A 361 -11.22 42.82 -6.28
N ASP A 362 -12.13 43.42 -7.04
CA ASP A 362 -13.12 44.37 -6.54
C ASP A 362 -14.53 44.02 -7.06
N GLN A 363 -15.12 42.97 -6.46
CA GLN A 363 -16.53 42.51 -6.58
C GLN A 363 -16.88 41.54 -7.73
N TRP A 364 -16.28 40.35 -7.71
CA TRP A 364 -16.58 39.29 -8.68
C TRP A 364 -16.87 37.93 -8.01
N TRP A 365 -15.86 37.21 -7.54
CA TRP A 365 -16.03 35.86 -6.97
C TRP A 365 -15.24 35.68 -5.67
N PRO A 366 -15.72 36.25 -4.55
CA PRO A 366 -14.92 36.35 -3.33
C PRO A 366 -14.63 35.00 -2.66
N VAL A 367 -15.32 33.92 -3.03
CA VAL A 367 -15.10 32.58 -2.45
C VAL A 367 -13.87 31.89 -3.05
N PRO A 368 -13.81 31.57 -4.36
CA PRO A 368 -12.62 30.96 -4.94
C PRO A 368 -11.39 31.88 -4.85
N ARG A 369 -11.61 33.20 -4.88
CA ARG A 369 -10.57 34.22 -4.74
C ARG A 369 -11.00 35.25 -3.69
N PRO A 370 -10.58 35.10 -2.42
CA PRO A 370 -10.86 36.06 -1.36
C PRO A 370 -10.45 37.49 -1.71
N ASN A 371 -11.31 38.47 -1.42
CA ASN A 371 -10.94 39.89 -1.56
C ASN A 371 -10.24 40.37 -0.29
N PHE A 372 -10.75 39.93 0.85
CA PHE A 372 -10.24 40.27 2.16
C PHE A 372 -10.16 39.04 3.05
N VAL A 373 -9.18 39.04 3.94
CA VAL A 373 -8.90 37.96 4.87
C VAL A 373 -8.56 38.49 6.25
N THR A 374 -8.72 37.65 7.26
CA THR A 374 -8.27 37.89 8.64
C THR A 374 -7.04 37.02 8.89
N ARG A 375 -5.96 37.62 9.39
CA ARG A 375 -4.71 36.92 9.73
C ARG A 375 -4.49 37.00 11.24
N GLN A 376 -4.54 35.88 11.96
CA GLN A 376 -4.12 35.72 13.36
C GLN A 376 -4.16 37.00 14.24
N GLY A 377 -5.36 37.52 14.54
CA GLY A 377 -5.54 38.68 15.42
C GLY A 377 -5.31 40.07 14.79
N THR A 378 -5.00 40.14 13.50
CA THR A 378 -4.87 41.39 12.73
C THR A 378 -6.23 41.81 12.17
N PRO A 379 -6.55 43.11 12.10
CA PRO A 379 -7.73 43.59 11.38
C PRO A 379 -7.77 43.09 9.93
N ARG A 380 -8.98 43.00 9.38
CA ARG A 380 -9.27 42.59 8.00
C ARG A 380 -8.39 43.38 6.99
N GLN A 381 -7.74 42.65 6.08
CA GLN A 381 -6.82 43.21 5.08
C GLN A 381 -7.02 42.57 3.70
N LEU A 382 -6.42 43.16 2.66
CA LEU A 382 -6.47 42.62 1.30
C LEU A 382 -5.77 41.25 1.25
N PHE A 383 -6.40 40.29 0.57
CA PHE A 383 -5.86 38.94 0.38
C PHE A 383 -4.47 38.95 -0.29
N THR A 384 -4.29 39.81 -1.27
CA THR A 384 -3.05 39.95 -2.06
C THR A 384 -1.94 40.73 -1.34
N ALA A 385 -2.25 41.43 -0.24
CA ALA A 385 -1.36 42.38 0.41
C ALA A 385 0.05 41.82 0.67
N GLY A 386 1.06 42.49 0.12
CA GLY A 386 2.48 42.20 0.32
C GLY A 386 3.04 41.03 -0.50
N LEU A 387 2.26 40.43 -1.40
CA LEU A 387 2.72 39.38 -2.31
C LEU A 387 2.38 39.65 -3.78
N VAL A 388 1.21 40.24 -4.05
CA VAL A 388 0.70 40.46 -5.40
C VAL A 388 0.17 41.89 -5.52
N ASP A 389 0.77 42.66 -6.42
CA ASP A 389 0.47 44.08 -6.61
C ASP A 389 0.08 44.43 -8.07
N ASP A 390 0.24 43.49 -9.00
CA ASP A 390 -0.08 43.61 -10.43
C ASP A 390 -0.35 42.24 -11.08
N TRP A 391 -0.65 42.24 -12.38
CA TRP A 391 -0.90 41.02 -13.16
C TRP A 391 0.29 40.06 -13.17
N GLN A 392 1.51 40.56 -13.37
CA GLN A 392 2.69 39.71 -13.46
C GLN A 392 3.01 39.06 -12.11
N SER A 393 2.94 39.81 -11.01
CA SER A 393 3.14 39.26 -9.67
C SER A 393 2.07 38.25 -9.29
N MET A 394 0.86 38.27 -9.88
CA MET A 394 -0.12 37.20 -9.71
C MET A 394 0.35 35.91 -10.39
N VAL A 395 0.85 35.98 -11.63
CA VAL A 395 1.48 34.82 -12.31
C VAL A 395 2.63 34.27 -11.46
N ASP A 396 3.46 35.14 -10.90
CA ASP A 396 4.66 34.73 -10.19
C ASP A 396 4.37 34.24 -8.75
N ASN A 397 3.32 34.74 -8.08
CA ASN A 397 3.13 34.55 -6.64
C ASN A 397 1.76 33.99 -6.21
N TRP A 398 0.84 33.64 -7.13
CA TRP A 398 -0.47 33.07 -6.75
C TRP A 398 -0.35 31.89 -5.76
N HIS A 399 0.67 31.05 -5.97
CA HIS A 399 0.91 29.84 -5.17
C HIS A 399 1.39 30.12 -3.74
N ARG A 400 1.69 31.39 -3.42
CA ARG A 400 2.14 31.86 -2.10
C ARG A 400 1.01 32.44 -1.25
N LEU A 401 -0.16 32.70 -1.84
CA LEU A 401 -1.33 33.18 -1.12
C LEU A 401 -1.87 32.06 -0.20
N GLY A 402 -2.48 32.44 0.93
CA GLY A 402 -3.00 31.47 1.91
C GLY A 402 -4.43 31.02 1.65
N PHE A 403 -4.85 29.96 2.32
CA PHE A 403 -6.22 29.44 2.26
C PHE A 403 -7.06 29.98 3.41
N VAL A 404 -8.33 30.27 3.14
CA VAL A 404 -9.30 30.73 4.14
C VAL A 404 -10.11 29.53 4.63
N VAL A 405 -9.83 29.10 5.86
CA VAL A 405 -10.42 27.91 6.47
C VAL A 405 -10.99 28.21 7.85
N ARG A 406 -11.88 27.33 8.33
CA ARG A 406 -12.42 27.43 9.69
C ARG A 406 -11.44 26.91 10.74
N GLN A 407 -11.13 27.71 11.75
CA GLN A 407 -10.37 27.32 12.95
C GLN A 407 -11.18 27.67 14.21
N GLY A 408 -11.81 26.65 14.81
CA GLY A 408 -12.72 26.84 15.94
C GLY A 408 -13.92 27.71 15.55
N THR A 409 -14.11 28.83 16.24
CA THR A 409 -15.17 29.81 15.92
C THR A 409 -14.73 30.89 14.94
N GLU A 410 -13.46 30.89 14.51
CA GLU A 410 -12.89 31.89 13.61
C GLU A 410 -12.72 31.34 12.19
N ILE A 411 -12.73 32.24 11.20
CA ILE A 411 -12.32 31.98 9.82
C ILE A 411 -11.07 32.82 9.56
N VAL A 412 -9.96 32.17 9.24
CA VAL A 412 -8.64 32.81 9.14
C VAL A 412 -7.90 32.36 7.89
N GLU A 413 -7.00 33.20 7.38
CA GLU A 413 -6.03 32.80 6.36
C GLU A 413 -4.92 31.96 7.00
N VAL A 414 -4.64 30.80 6.41
CA VAL A 414 -3.58 29.85 6.81
C VAL A 414 -2.70 29.52 5.62
N ASP A 415 -1.54 28.91 5.88
CA ASP A 415 -0.62 28.38 4.85
C ASP A 415 -0.15 29.38 3.78
N ARG A 416 -0.26 30.69 4.06
CA ARG A 416 0.35 31.75 3.26
C ARG A 416 1.86 31.59 3.31
N CYS A 417 2.50 31.45 2.14
CA CYS A 417 3.96 31.35 2.03
C CYS A 417 4.59 32.74 1.97
N ASP A 418 4.69 33.38 3.14
CA ASP A 418 5.75 34.38 3.31
C ASP A 418 7.08 33.66 3.50
N THR A 419 8.19 34.25 3.03
CA THR A 419 9.51 33.59 2.99
C THR A 419 10.14 33.40 4.37
N ASN A 420 9.44 33.72 5.47
CA ASN A 420 9.97 33.68 6.83
C ASN A 420 9.10 32.88 7.81
N VAL A 421 7.89 32.46 7.43
CA VAL A 421 6.96 31.75 8.31
C VAL A 421 7.27 30.27 8.36
N VAL A 422 7.37 29.80 9.59
CA VAL A 422 7.41 28.38 9.94
C VAL A 422 5.97 27.84 9.91
N SER A 423 5.72 26.80 9.11
CA SER A 423 4.47 26.05 9.13
C SER A 423 4.72 24.61 9.56
N VAL A 424 3.84 24.11 10.44
CA VAL A 424 3.83 22.73 10.92
C VAL A 424 2.38 22.24 10.85
N HIS A 425 2.11 21.28 9.98
CA HIS A 425 0.79 20.72 9.76
C HIS A 425 0.74 19.26 10.19
N LEU A 426 -0.11 18.91 11.17
CA LEU A 426 -0.36 17.52 11.56
C LEU A 426 -1.24 16.82 10.52
N LEU A 427 -0.77 15.71 9.95
CA LEU A 427 -1.51 14.92 8.97
C LEU A 427 -2.31 13.76 9.59
N THR A 428 -1.90 13.28 10.77
CA THR A 428 -2.45 12.06 11.38
C THR A 428 -3.00 12.36 12.78
N PRO A 429 -4.18 13.01 12.88
CA PRO A 429 -4.81 13.28 14.18
C PRO A 429 -5.38 12.01 14.84
N LEU A 430 -5.44 10.89 14.12
CA LEU A 430 -5.84 9.58 14.61
C LEU A 430 -4.82 8.52 14.19
N LEU A 431 -4.34 7.73 15.15
CA LEU A 431 -3.64 6.48 14.89
C LEU A 431 -4.58 5.31 15.17
N ASN A 432 -4.86 4.50 14.15
CA ASN A 432 -5.82 3.41 14.25
C ASN A 432 -5.12 2.03 14.18
N PHE A 433 -4.95 1.40 15.33
CA PHE A 433 -4.42 0.04 15.50
C PHE A 433 -5.54 -1.00 15.65
N GLN A 434 -6.61 -0.89 14.86
CA GLN A 434 -7.67 -1.90 14.89
C GLN A 434 -7.22 -3.22 14.27
N ALA A 435 -7.72 -4.32 14.82
CA ALA A 435 -7.48 -5.67 14.34
C ALA A 435 -6.00 -6.04 14.17
N VAL A 436 -5.13 -5.68 15.14
CA VAL A 436 -3.72 -6.10 15.10
C VAL A 436 -3.59 -7.56 15.55
N PRO A 437 -3.15 -8.48 14.68
CA PRO A 437 -3.08 -9.90 15.02
C PRO A 437 -1.92 -10.19 15.98
N GLN A 438 -2.18 -11.00 17.00
CA GLN A 438 -1.10 -11.60 17.80
C GLN A 438 -0.33 -12.66 16.99
N GLY A 439 0.86 -13.03 17.46
CA GLY A 439 1.67 -14.09 16.86
C GLY A 439 1.21 -15.51 17.23
N PRO A 440 1.88 -16.55 16.68
CA PRO A 440 1.62 -17.95 17.04
C PRO A 440 1.67 -18.16 18.56
N MET A 441 0.85 -19.07 19.10
CA MET A 441 0.80 -19.34 20.56
C MET A 441 0.51 -18.11 21.44
N GLY A 442 -0.06 -17.04 20.88
CA GLY A 442 -0.29 -15.78 21.61
C GLY A 442 0.99 -14.94 21.81
N MET A 443 2.06 -15.25 21.07
CA MET A 443 3.28 -14.45 21.06
C MET A 443 2.96 -12.99 20.75
N VAL A 444 3.63 -12.08 21.44
CA VAL A 444 3.38 -10.66 21.28
C VAL A 444 3.91 -10.17 19.93
N ARG A 445 3.14 -9.36 19.21
CA ARG A 445 3.59 -8.63 18.02
C ARG A 445 3.51 -7.14 18.27
N GLU A 446 4.32 -6.40 17.55
CA GLU A 446 4.30 -4.94 17.56
C GLU A 446 4.09 -4.37 16.17
N THR A 447 3.24 -3.36 16.08
CA THR A 447 2.98 -2.57 14.87
C THR A 447 3.17 -1.11 15.21
N ALA A 448 3.83 -0.34 14.33
CA ALA A 448 3.99 1.09 14.50
C ALA A 448 3.15 1.89 13.49
N LEU A 449 2.58 3.00 13.95
CA LEU A 449 2.00 4.03 13.09
C LEU A 449 2.66 5.39 13.40
N PRO A 450 2.96 6.21 12.39
CA PRO A 450 3.62 7.50 12.61
C PRO A 450 2.60 8.61 12.86
N ILE A 451 2.82 9.40 13.91
CA ILE A 451 2.32 10.77 13.96
C ILE A 451 3.13 11.56 12.92
N THR A 452 2.48 11.97 11.84
CA THR A 452 3.12 12.58 10.68
C THR A 452 2.80 14.07 10.61
N PHE A 453 3.85 14.88 10.45
CA PHE A 453 3.74 16.31 10.21
C PHE A 453 4.36 16.67 8.86
N GLU A 454 3.76 17.63 8.17
CA GLU A 454 4.40 18.39 7.10
C GLU A 454 4.97 19.67 7.70
N VAL A 455 6.28 19.90 7.52
CA VAL A 455 7.00 21.05 8.08
C VAL A 455 7.64 21.83 6.94
N SER A 456 7.35 23.13 6.88
CA SER A 456 8.11 24.12 6.08
C SER A 456 8.67 25.15 7.04
N SER A 457 9.98 25.35 7.06
CA SER A 457 10.63 26.24 8.02
C SER A 457 11.87 26.91 7.42
N PRO A 458 11.71 27.91 6.54
CA PRO A 458 12.82 28.58 5.87
C PRO A 458 13.68 29.46 6.80
N SER A 459 13.18 29.80 8.00
CA SER A 459 13.83 30.77 8.90
C SER A 459 14.56 30.15 10.09
N ARG A 460 14.25 28.90 10.47
CA ARG A 460 14.87 28.18 11.61
C ARG A 460 14.62 26.67 11.56
N ALA A 461 15.34 25.90 12.37
CA ALA A 461 14.98 24.51 12.62
C ALA A 461 13.70 24.41 13.49
N VAL A 462 12.94 23.33 13.30
CA VAL A 462 11.72 23.01 14.06
C VAL A 462 11.92 21.68 14.76
N ALA A 463 11.80 21.67 16.09
CA ALA A 463 11.78 20.45 16.87
C ALA A 463 10.37 20.18 17.38
N LEU A 464 9.86 18.98 17.10
CA LEU A 464 8.57 18.48 17.59
C LEU A 464 8.85 17.39 18.63
N ARG A 465 8.14 17.44 19.75
CA ARG A 465 8.28 16.44 20.82
C ARG A 465 6.96 16.20 21.54
N TYR A 466 6.84 15.07 22.23
CA TYR A 466 5.75 14.90 23.18
C TYR A 466 5.88 15.90 24.33
N THR A 467 4.75 16.42 24.82
CA THR A 467 4.72 17.17 26.08
C THR A 467 5.06 16.23 27.25
N ALA A 468 5.37 16.78 28.43
CA ALA A 468 5.78 15.98 29.60
C ALA A 468 4.82 14.83 29.95
N ASP A 469 3.51 15.05 29.78
CA ASP A 469 2.45 14.06 30.04
C ASP A 469 1.74 13.58 28.75
N GLY A 470 2.21 14.03 27.57
CA GLY A 470 1.58 13.76 26.28
C GLY A 470 2.11 12.54 25.54
N ALA A 471 3.15 11.89 26.06
CA ALA A 471 3.71 10.67 25.50
C ALA A 471 2.82 9.45 25.79
N PRO A 472 2.93 8.36 25.00
CA PRO A 472 2.19 7.13 25.29
C PRO A 472 2.53 6.57 26.67
N SER A 473 1.51 6.41 27.52
CA SER A 473 1.65 5.92 28.90
C SER A 473 0.98 4.57 29.15
N HIS A 474 0.10 4.13 28.24
CA HIS A 474 -0.58 2.85 28.35
C HIS A 474 0.40 1.68 28.14
N PRO A 475 0.33 0.56 28.90
CA PRO A 475 1.31 -0.54 28.81
C PRO A 475 1.45 -1.23 27.44
N ARG A 476 0.46 -1.02 26.56
CA ARG A 476 0.45 -1.53 25.17
C ARG A 476 0.88 -0.49 24.13
N LEU A 477 1.25 0.72 24.54
CA LEU A 477 1.76 1.76 23.64
C LEU A 477 3.16 2.18 24.08
N ALA A 478 4.02 2.43 23.11
CA ALA A 478 5.33 3.03 23.33
C ALA A 478 5.64 4.05 22.24
N ALA A 479 6.41 5.09 22.55
CA ALA A 479 6.98 5.97 21.53
C ALA A 479 8.33 5.39 21.08
N ALA A 480 8.51 5.17 19.77
CA ALA A 480 9.82 4.71 19.26
C ALA A 480 10.84 5.84 19.25
N ASN A 481 10.39 7.08 19.03
CA ASN A 481 11.16 8.30 19.21
C ASN A 481 10.30 9.34 19.95
N THR A 482 10.92 10.12 20.83
CA THR A 482 10.21 11.12 21.65
C THR A 482 10.26 12.53 21.07
N SER A 483 11.16 12.76 20.11
CA SER A 483 11.29 14.01 19.36
C SER A 483 11.75 13.75 17.92
N VAL A 484 11.48 14.73 17.06
CA VAL A 484 12.02 14.81 15.69
C VAL A 484 12.38 16.27 15.41
N THR A 485 13.47 16.50 14.70
CA THR A 485 13.92 17.84 14.32
C THR A 485 13.99 17.93 12.80
N VAL A 486 13.36 18.96 12.26
CA VAL A 486 13.45 19.36 10.85
C VAL A 486 14.38 20.55 10.80
N GLU A 487 15.48 20.40 10.08
CA GLU A 487 16.41 21.50 9.81
C GLU A 487 15.76 22.57 8.92
N VAL A 488 16.43 23.72 8.78
CA VAL A 488 15.95 24.82 7.93
C VAL A 488 15.65 24.29 6.53
N THR A 489 14.42 24.51 6.06
CA THR A 489 13.99 24.05 4.73
C THR A 489 14.50 25.00 3.67
N GLU A 490 14.88 24.48 2.50
CA GLU A 490 15.25 25.32 1.36
C GLU A 490 13.98 25.95 0.78
N GLY A 491 13.81 27.26 0.97
CA GLY A 491 12.60 27.99 0.58
C GLY A 491 11.35 27.36 1.19
N ASN A 492 10.35 27.09 0.35
CA ASN A 492 9.07 26.49 0.77
C ASN A 492 9.07 24.95 0.65
N SER A 493 10.24 24.30 0.62
CA SER A 493 10.30 22.85 0.58
C SER A 493 9.67 22.27 1.85
N VAL A 494 8.79 21.27 1.67
CA VAL A 494 8.10 20.60 2.78
C VAL A 494 8.84 19.33 3.13
N VAL A 495 9.20 19.19 4.40
CA VAL A 495 9.82 17.99 4.94
C VAL A 495 8.81 17.26 5.82
N THR A 496 8.73 15.93 5.66
CA THR A 496 7.89 15.09 6.52
C THR A 496 8.61 14.74 7.82
N ALA A 497 8.06 15.16 8.95
CA ALA A 497 8.53 14.79 10.28
C ALA A 497 7.65 13.67 10.88
N ARG A 498 8.25 12.67 11.54
CA ARG A 498 7.52 11.53 12.11
C ARG A 498 7.88 11.27 13.57
N LEU A 499 6.87 11.13 14.42
CA LEU A 499 6.98 10.53 15.76
C LEU A 499 6.24 9.19 15.73
N TRP A 500 6.97 8.09 15.86
CA TRP A 500 6.39 6.75 15.75
C TRP A 500 5.80 6.29 17.07
N VAL A 501 4.56 5.80 17.02
CA VAL A 501 3.88 5.14 18.13
C VAL A 501 3.79 3.66 17.82
N VAL A 502 4.22 2.82 18.75
CA VAL A 502 4.22 1.36 18.66
C VAL A 502 3.09 0.81 19.50
N TYR A 503 2.23 -0.01 18.91
CA TYR A 503 1.22 -0.81 19.59
C TYR A 503 1.72 -2.23 19.81
N ARG A 504 1.60 -2.72 21.04
CA ARG A 504 2.00 -4.06 21.48
C ARG A 504 0.76 -4.92 21.74
N THR A 505 0.64 -6.07 21.07
CA THR A 505 -0.54 -6.93 21.18
C THR A 505 -0.72 -7.48 22.60
N GLY A 506 -1.98 -7.61 23.02
CA GLY A 506 -2.38 -8.34 24.22
C GLY A 506 -2.88 -9.75 23.90
N ALA A 507 -3.81 -10.27 24.70
CA ALA A 507 -4.58 -11.44 24.32
C ALA A 507 -5.58 -11.09 23.20
N ALA A 508 -5.89 -12.04 22.31
CA ALA A 508 -6.95 -11.88 21.32
C ALA A 508 -8.27 -11.42 21.97
N GLY A 509 -8.91 -10.41 21.38
CA GLY A 509 -10.09 -9.72 21.89
C GLY A 509 -9.78 -8.53 22.82
N ALA A 510 -8.51 -8.27 23.17
CA ALA A 510 -8.18 -7.18 24.06
C ALA A 510 -8.26 -5.81 23.36
N VAL A 511 -9.21 -4.99 23.76
CA VAL A 511 -9.42 -3.63 23.24
C VAL A 511 -8.51 -2.62 23.95
N LEU A 512 -7.93 -1.67 23.21
CA LEU A 512 -7.27 -0.48 23.73
C LEU A 512 -8.31 0.65 23.84
N PRO A 513 -8.65 1.10 25.06
CA PRO A 513 -9.48 2.29 25.22
C PRO A 513 -8.84 3.50 24.52
N PRO A 514 -9.60 4.43 23.92
CA PRO A 514 -9.04 5.59 23.25
C PRO A 514 -8.03 6.34 24.13
N GLN A 515 -6.81 6.52 23.63
CA GLN A 515 -5.75 7.27 24.28
C GLN A 515 -5.58 8.62 23.59
N LYS A 516 -5.11 9.63 24.33
CA LYS A 516 -4.78 10.95 23.81
C LYS A 516 -3.29 11.19 24.01
N LEU A 517 -2.61 11.56 22.93
CA LEU A 517 -1.22 11.97 22.92
C LEU A 517 -1.16 13.46 22.61
N THR A 518 -0.14 14.14 23.12
CA THR A 518 0.05 15.57 22.88
C THR A 518 1.48 15.84 22.45
N VAL A 519 1.61 16.48 21.29
CA VAL A 519 2.90 16.89 20.71
C VAL A 519 2.96 18.42 20.71
N GLU A 520 4.11 18.97 21.06
CA GLU A 520 4.39 20.40 21.03
C GLU A 520 5.58 20.72 20.11
N GLU A 521 5.57 21.94 19.59
CA GLU A 521 6.71 22.56 18.96
C GLU A 521 7.63 23.21 20.02
N VAL A 522 8.90 22.80 20.07
CA VAL A 522 9.85 23.32 21.04
C VAL A 522 10.17 24.79 20.75
N GLY A 523 9.77 25.67 21.68
CA GLY A 523 9.99 27.11 21.55
C GLY A 523 9.05 27.82 20.57
N GLY A 524 8.05 27.10 20.03
CA GLY A 524 6.95 27.63 19.23
C GLY A 524 5.64 27.69 20.01
N THR A 525 4.53 27.89 19.28
CA THR A 525 3.16 27.90 19.84
C THR A 525 2.34 26.68 19.43
N GLY A 526 2.86 25.84 18.52
CA GLY A 526 2.15 24.67 18.02
C GLY A 526 1.98 23.59 19.09
N VAL A 527 0.74 23.20 19.35
CA VAL A 527 0.37 22.07 20.21
C VAL A 527 -0.73 21.29 19.52
N TRP A 528 -0.55 19.98 19.38
CA TRP A 528 -1.49 19.10 18.70
C TRP A 528 -1.88 17.91 19.56
N GLU A 529 -3.17 17.56 19.51
CA GLU A 529 -3.71 16.37 20.17
C GLU A 529 -3.94 15.26 19.14
N ILE A 530 -3.47 14.05 19.44
CA ILE A 530 -3.59 12.88 18.59
C ILE A 530 -4.34 11.80 19.35
N THR A 531 -5.35 11.21 18.71
CA THR A 531 -6.11 10.10 19.29
C THR A 531 -5.50 8.77 18.86
N VAL A 532 -5.41 7.81 19.77
CA VAL A 532 -4.97 6.44 19.45
C VAL A 532 -6.06 5.45 19.87
N ILE A 533 -6.48 4.60 18.94
CA ILE A 533 -7.43 3.51 19.19
C ILE A 533 -6.84 2.20 18.68
N GLY A 534 -7.35 1.07 19.15
CA GLY A 534 -6.98 -0.22 18.60
C GLY A 534 -7.48 -1.42 19.37
N ASP A 535 -7.20 -2.61 18.86
CA ASP A 535 -7.53 -3.88 19.49
C ASP A 535 -6.62 -4.99 18.97
N THR A 536 -6.49 -6.04 19.77
CA THR A 536 -5.76 -7.25 19.40
C THR A 536 -6.73 -8.31 18.92
N VAL A 537 -6.47 -8.91 17.76
CA VAL A 537 -7.22 -10.08 17.24
C VAL A 537 -6.37 -11.35 17.29
N ALA A 538 -7.01 -12.49 17.02
CA ALA A 538 -6.31 -13.75 16.88
C ALA A 538 -5.24 -13.68 15.77
N ARG A 539 -4.28 -14.60 15.82
CA ARG A 539 -3.28 -14.70 14.74
C ARG A 539 -3.99 -14.94 13.41
N ARG A 540 -3.43 -14.43 12.33
CA ARG A 540 -3.86 -14.82 11.00
C ARG A 540 -3.48 -16.28 10.73
N THR A 541 -4.41 -17.06 10.20
CA THR A 541 -4.17 -18.44 9.76
C THR A 541 -3.76 -18.46 8.29
N ALA A 542 -2.78 -19.29 7.96
CA ALA A 542 -2.28 -19.42 6.59
C ALA A 542 -2.68 -20.76 5.97
N ALA A 543 -2.98 -20.76 4.68
CA ALA A 543 -3.15 -21.94 3.84
C ALA A 543 -2.08 -21.99 2.76
N ALA A 544 -1.48 -23.16 2.55
CA ALA A 544 -0.54 -23.40 1.45
C ALA A 544 -1.03 -24.57 0.59
N ALA A 545 -1.15 -24.34 -0.72
CA ALA A 545 -1.32 -25.41 -1.69
C ALA A 545 0.04 -25.80 -2.28
N LEU A 546 0.48 -27.02 -1.97
CA LEU A 546 1.68 -27.62 -2.54
C LEU A 546 1.33 -28.18 -3.93
N VAL A 547 1.74 -27.48 -4.97
CA VAL A 547 1.55 -27.87 -6.37
C VAL A 547 2.81 -28.59 -6.86
N LEU A 548 2.74 -29.92 -6.85
CA LEU A 548 3.88 -30.81 -6.92
C LEU A 548 3.92 -31.57 -8.25
N ASP A 549 4.99 -31.36 -9.01
CA ASP A 549 5.25 -32.06 -10.26
C ASP A 549 5.47 -33.56 -10.03
N ARG A 550 4.74 -34.38 -10.79
CA ARG A 550 4.88 -35.83 -10.89
C ARG A 550 5.11 -36.28 -12.34
N SER A 551 5.55 -35.39 -13.22
CA SER A 551 5.89 -35.70 -14.60
C SER A 551 7.10 -36.64 -14.69
N GLY A 552 7.31 -37.27 -15.86
CA GLY A 552 8.46 -38.13 -16.12
C GLY A 552 9.82 -37.45 -15.88
N SER A 553 9.89 -36.11 -15.94
CA SER A 553 11.08 -35.32 -15.61
C SER A 553 11.56 -35.50 -14.15
N MET A 554 10.65 -35.91 -13.27
CA MET A 554 10.89 -36.14 -11.84
C MET A 554 11.52 -37.51 -11.52
N SER A 555 11.60 -38.40 -12.52
CA SER A 555 12.30 -39.69 -12.41
C SER A 555 13.83 -39.57 -12.35
N GLY A 556 14.37 -38.40 -12.70
CA GLY A 556 15.80 -38.13 -12.71
C GLY A 556 16.46 -38.15 -11.32
N GLN A 557 17.79 -38.25 -11.30
CA GLN A 557 18.58 -38.13 -10.09
C GLN A 557 18.70 -36.68 -9.64
N GLY A 558 18.68 -36.47 -8.32
CA GLY A 558 19.01 -35.24 -7.63
C GLY A 558 20.51 -35.12 -7.33
N ALA A 559 20.89 -34.02 -6.69
CA ALA A 559 22.30 -33.65 -6.48
C ALA A 559 23.09 -34.58 -5.53
N ASP A 560 22.41 -35.39 -4.71
CA ASP A 560 22.99 -36.30 -3.72
C ASP A 560 22.91 -37.80 -4.14
N GLY A 561 22.53 -38.08 -5.39
CA GLY A 561 22.33 -39.43 -5.90
C GLY A 561 21.03 -40.10 -5.45
N GLN A 562 20.11 -39.35 -4.85
CA GLN A 562 18.73 -39.78 -4.62
C GLN A 562 17.81 -39.27 -5.73
N SER A 563 16.66 -39.93 -5.98
CA SER A 563 15.71 -39.44 -6.98
C SER A 563 15.13 -38.07 -6.60
N ARG A 564 14.92 -37.20 -7.59
CA ARG A 564 14.29 -35.87 -7.38
C ARG A 564 12.92 -36.00 -6.72
N HIS A 565 12.14 -36.98 -7.17
CA HIS A 565 10.87 -37.34 -6.57
C HIS A 565 11.00 -37.68 -5.07
N ALA A 566 11.93 -38.55 -4.66
CA ALA A 566 12.09 -38.89 -3.24
C ALA A 566 12.57 -37.68 -2.41
N ALA A 567 13.37 -36.79 -3.00
CA ALA A 567 13.75 -35.53 -2.36
C ALA A 567 12.54 -34.61 -2.16
N LEU A 568 11.66 -34.51 -3.16
CA LEU A 568 10.43 -33.74 -3.09
C LEU A 568 9.50 -34.24 -1.98
N GLN A 569 9.22 -35.55 -1.95
CA GLN A 569 8.36 -36.14 -0.93
C GLN A 569 8.86 -35.87 0.50
N ARG A 570 10.18 -35.95 0.72
CA ARG A 570 10.78 -35.62 2.01
C ARG A 570 10.64 -34.15 2.36
N ALA A 571 10.94 -33.24 1.43
CA ALA A 571 10.86 -31.81 1.69
C ALA A 571 9.42 -31.34 1.93
N ALA A 572 8.46 -31.81 1.13
CA ALA A 572 7.04 -31.57 1.34
C ALA A 572 6.54 -32.16 2.67
N SER A 573 7.01 -33.36 3.05
CA SER A 573 6.69 -33.93 4.38
C SER A 573 7.23 -33.07 5.52
N VAL A 574 8.45 -32.55 5.40
CA VAL A 574 9.06 -31.65 6.41
C VAL A 574 8.30 -30.34 6.51
N PHE A 575 7.87 -29.76 5.37
CA PHE A 575 7.01 -28.58 5.35
C PHE A 575 5.73 -28.82 6.13
N ALA A 576 5.03 -29.90 5.80
CA ALA A 576 3.82 -30.31 6.51
C ALA A 576 4.08 -30.65 7.98
N ASP A 577 5.27 -31.10 8.39
CA ASP A 577 5.61 -31.37 9.80
C ASP A 577 5.87 -30.10 10.62
N VAL A 578 6.43 -29.04 10.02
CA VAL A 578 6.84 -27.81 10.74
C VAL A 578 5.75 -26.72 10.73
N MET A 579 4.83 -26.77 9.76
CA MET A 579 3.75 -25.78 9.60
C MET A 579 2.93 -25.61 10.88
N LEU A 580 2.52 -24.37 11.17
CA LEU A 580 1.88 -23.99 12.42
C LEU A 580 0.57 -24.76 12.68
N GLU A 581 0.25 -24.95 13.96
CA GLU A 581 -1.05 -25.47 14.39
C GLU A 581 -2.16 -24.49 14.02
N GLY A 582 -3.21 -24.98 13.34
CA GLY A 582 -4.33 -24.18 12.84
C GLY A 582 -4.10 -23.58 11.44
N ASP A 583 -2.91 -23.71 10.87
CA ASP A 583 -2.68 -23.43 9.44
C ASP A 583 -3.08 -24.64 8.58
N GLY A 584 -3.31 -24.44 7.28
CA GLY A 584 -3.80 -25.44 6.35
C GLY A 584 -2.79 -25.83 5.27
N VAL A 585 -2.69 -27.13 4.95
CA VAL A 585 -1.90 -27.61 3.79
C VAL A 585 -2.79 -28.44 2.88
N GLY A 586 -2.78 -28.10 1.60
CA GLY A 586 -3.30 -28.92 0.51
C GLY A 586 -2.17 -29.45 -0.38
N VAL A 587 -2.43 -30.55 -1.08
CA VAL A 587 -1.46 -31.17 -1.99
C VAL A 587 -2.15 -31.42 -3.33
N VAL A 588 -1.58 -30.84 -4.38
CA VAL A 588 -1.97 -31.05 -5.77
C VAL A 588 -0.80 -31.70 -6.49
N GLY A 589 -1.04 -32.85 -7.12
CA GLY A 589 -0.06 -33.51 -7.98
C GLY A 589 -0.36 -33.24 -9.45
N PHE A 590 0.64 -32.92 -10.27
CA PHE A 590 0.41 -32.64 -11.69
C PHE A 590 1.45 -33.28 -12.64
N ASN A 591 0.98 -33.79 -13.77
CA ASN A 591 1.77 -34.23 -14.93
C ASN A 591 1.12 -33.65 -16.21
N GLU A 592 0.58 -34.45 -17.13
CA GLU A 592 -0.36 -33.98 -18.17
C GLU A 592 -1.66 -33.44 -17.58
N ASP A 593 -2.08 -33.99 -16.44
CA ASP A 593 -3.29 -33.61 -15.71
C ASP A 593 -2.95 -33.25 -14.25
N ALA A 594 -3.69 -32.32 -13.66
CA ALA A 594 -3.64 -31.98 -12.25
C ALA A 594 -4.72 -32.71 -11.43
N GLN A 595 -4.40 -33.03 -10.17
CA GLN A 595 -5.37 -33.62 -9.23
C GLN A 595 -5.09 -33.17 -7.80
N VAL A 596 -6.15 -32.88 -7.05
CA VAL A 596 -6.08 -32.70 -5.59
C VAL A 596 -5.87 -34.06 -4.92
N LEU A 597 -4.65 -34.28 -4.40
CA LEU A 597 -4.29 -35.47 -3.63
C LEU A 597 -4.71 -35.37 -2.17
N SER A 598 -4.71 -34.16 -1.64
CA SER A 598 -5.24 -33.82 -0.32
C SER A 598 -5.83 -32.41 -0.38
N PRO A 599 -7.10 -32.21 0.03
CA PRO A 599 -7.64 -30.87 0.16
C PRO A 599 -6.88 -30.09 1.24
N VAL A 600 -7.02 -28.77 1.23
CA VAL A 600 -6.48 -27.92 2.30
C VAL A 600 -7.22 -28.22 3.59
N VAL A 601 -6.49 -28.72 4.60
CA VAL A 601 -7.08 -29.08 5.90
C VAL A 601 -6.31 -28.41 7.04
N PRO A 602 -7.00 -27.91 8.10
CA PRO A 602 -6.34 -27.33 9.25
C PRO A 602 -5.53 -28.38 10.02
N LEU A 603 -4.29 -28.03 10.34
CA LEU A 603 -3.34 -28.92 11.02
C LEU A 603 -3.44 -28.80 12.54
N GLY A 604 -3.22 -29.91 13.25
CA GLY A 604 -3.14 -29.92 14.72
C GLY A 604 -1.78 -29.46 15.26
N ALA A 605 -1.57 -29.67 16.56
CA ALA A 605 -0.33 -29.33 17.28
C ALA A 605 0.92 -30.13 16.85
N GLY A 606 0.79 -31.07 15.92
CA GLY A 606 1.86 -31.98 15.49
C GLY A 606 2.00 -33.24 16.35
N GLY A 607 2.97 -34.08 15.97
CA GLY A 607 3.21 -35.38 16.62
C GLY A 607 2.28 -36.49 16.15
N ARG A 608 2.38 -37.67 16.79
CA ARG A 608 1.70 -38.89 16.32
C ARG A 608 0.16 -38.83 16.37
N SER A 609 -0.41 -37.95 17.18
CA SER A 609 -1.86 -37.80 17.33
C SER A 609 -2.50 -36.85 16.32
N ASP A 610 -1.70 -36.14 15.51
CA ASP A 610 -2.19 -35.20 14.50
C ASP A 610 -2.63 -35.93 13.23
N ALA A 611 -3.89 -36.37 13.21
CA ALA A 611 -4.45 -37.17 12.11
C ALA A 611 -4.46 -36.42 10.77
N ALA A 612 -4.77 -35.12 10.77
CA ALA A 612 -4.80 -34.30 9.56
C ALA A 612 -3.41 -34.19 8.92
N ARG A 613 -2.40 -33.89 9.74
CA ARG A 613 -1.00 -33.80 9.30
C ARG A 613 -0.47 -35.14 8.77
N ASN A 614 -0.82 -36.24 9.43
CA ASN A 614 -0.44 -37.57 8.96
C ASN A 614 -1.12 -37.93 7.63
N ALA A 615 -2.40 -37.59 7.44
CA ALA A 615 -3.11 -37.81 6.18
C ALA A 615 -2.48 -37.04 5.00
N VAL A 616 -2.12 -35.77 5.21
CA VAL A 616 -1.38 -34.97 4.21
C VAL A 616 -0.05 -35.65 3.85
N LYS A 617 0.69 -36.14 4.85
CA LYS A 617 1.97 -36.85 4.62
C LYS A 617 1.79 -38.19 3.91
N ASP A 618 0.72 -38.91 4.20
CA ASP A 618 0.38 -40.15 3.51
C ASP A 618 0.04 -39.87 2.04
N ALA A 619 -0.65 -38.76 1.73
CA ALA A 619 -0.89 -38.31 0.36
C ALA A 619 0.43 -37.96 -0.37
N ILE A 620 1.34 -37.24 0.29
CA ILE A 620 2.67 -36.90 -0.25
C ILE A 620 3.51 -38.16 -0.53
N ARG A 621 3.45 -39.18 0.35
CA ARG A 621 4.21 -40.43 0.21
C ARG A 621 3.52 -41.47 -0.65
N GLY A 622 2.27 -41.21 -1.03
CA GLY A 622 1.44 -42.10 -1.83
C GLY A 622 1.83 -42.13 -3.30
N PRO A 623 1.23 -43.05 -4.07
CA PRO A 623 1.52 -43.24 -5.49
C PRO A 623 1.04 -42.07 -6.37
N GLY A 624 0.20 -41.18 -5.84
CA GLY A 624 -0.32 -40.02 -6.56
C GLY A 624 0.74 -39.00 -6.98
N LEU A 625 1.99 -39.13 -6.50
CA LEU A 625 3.14 -38.34 -6.93
C LEU A 625 4.19 -39.16 -7.70
N ASP A 626 3.94 -40.43 -8.00
CA ASP A 626 4.89 -41.28 -8.73
C ASP A 626 5.19 -40.68 -10.12
N PRO A 627 6.48 -40.58 -10.55
CA PRO A 627 6.83 -39.90 -11.80
C PRO A 627 6.32 -40.61 -13.06
N GLU A 628 5.48 -39.94 -13.85
CA GLU A 628 4.99 -40.43 -15.13
C GLU A 628 4.55 -39.27 -16.06
N GLY A 629 4.58 -39.50 -17.38
CA GLY A 629 3.98 -38.57 -18.33
C GLY A 629 4.74 -37.27 -18.63
N GLU A 630 4.07 -36.33 -19.28
CA GLU A 630 4.49 -34.98 -19.65
C GLU A 630 4.24 -33.97 -18.51
N THR A 631 4.55 -32.69 -18.74
CA THR A 631 4.63 -31.62 -17.74
C THR A 631 3.69 -30.46 -18.11
N SER A 632 2.60 -30.31 -17.35
CA SER A 632 1.59 -29.25 -17.45
C SER A 632 1.56 -28.40 -16.17
N ILE A 633 2.44 -27.39 -16.07
CA ILE A 633 2.56 -26.59 -14.83
C ILE A 633 1.35 -25.67 -14.67
N GLY A 634 0.84 -25.08 -15.76
CA GLY A 634 -0.35 -24.23 -15.71
C GLY A 634 -1.59 -24.96 -15.21
N ASP A 635 -1.76 -26.24 -15.53
CA ASP A 635 -2.87 -27.05 -14.99
C ASP A 635 -2.73 -27.28 -13.48
N GLY A 636 -1.51 -27.62 -13.02
CA GLY A 636 -1.22 -27.71 -11.58
C GLY A 636 -1.49 -26.42 -10.82
N ILE A 637 -1.16 -25.26 -11.40
CA ILE A 637 -1.45 -23.94 -10.80
C ILE A 637 -2.95 -23.70 -10.74
N ALA A 638 -3.70 -24.01 -11.80
CA ALA A 638 -5.16 -23.83 -11.81
C ALA A 638 -5.83 -24.65 -10.71
N GLU A 639 -5.50 -25.92 -10.61
CA GLU A 639 -6.04 -26.83 -9.60
C GLU A 639 -5.61 -26.42 -8.18
N GLY A 640 -4.35 -25.99 -8.01
CA GLY A 640 -3.87 -25.44 -6.73
C GLY A 640 -4.64 -24.21 -6.28
N ARG A 641 -5.01 -23.33 -7.20
CA ARG A 641 -5.82 -22.14 -6.92
C ARG A 641 -7.25 -22.50 -6.58
N GLU A 642 -7.84 -23.45 -7.29
CA GLU A 642 -9.18 -23.95 -6.96
C GLU A 642 -9.21 -24.52 -5.54
N ALA A 643 -8.23 -25.36 -5.17
CA ALA A 643 -8.10 -25.90 -3.82
C ALA A 643 -7.93 -24.80 -2.74
N LEU A 644 -7.22 -23.71 -3.04
CA LEU A 644 -7.14 -22.54 -2.15
C LEU A 644 -8.44 -21.75 -2.10
N GLY A 645 -9.17 -21.66 -3.21
CA GLY A 645 -10.48 -21.02 -3.32
C GLY A 645 -11.51 -21.69 -2.41
N GLU A 646 -11.51 -23.03 -2.36
CA GLU A 646 -12.37 -23.83 -1.48
C GLU A 646 -12.06 -23.62 0.02
N ALA A 647 -10.82 -23.27 0.36
CA ALA A 647 -10.34 -23.06 1.73
C ALA A 647 -10.60 -21.61 2.22
N ALA A 648 -11.86 -21.17 2.21
CA ALA A 648 -12.23 -19.79 2.55
C ALA A 648 -11.97 -19.38 4.01
N GLU A 649 -11.76 -20.33 4.92
CA GLU A 649 -11.57 -20.09 6.36
C GLU A 649 -10.18 -19.57 6.76
N PHE A 650 -9.22 -19.52 5.82
CA PHE A 650 -7.86 -19.05 6.07
C PHE A 650 -7.65 -17.61 5.62
N ASP A 651 -6.99 -16.80 6.47
CA ASP A 651 -6.76 -15.37 6.23
C ASP A 651 -5.74 -15.09 5.11
N VAL A 652 -4.74 -15.96 4.99
CA VAL A 652 -3.64 -15.83 4.02
C VAL A 652 -3.53 -17.11 3.22
N LYS A 653 -3.37 -17.00 1.90
CA LYS A 653 -3.31 -18.14 0.98
C LYS A 653 -2.03 -18.07 0.16
N SER A 654 -1.36 -19.19 -0.08
CA SER A 654 -0.11 -19.22 -0.85
C SER A 654 -0.01 -20.45 -1.74
N LEU A 655 0.51 -20.24 -2.94
CA LEU A 655 0.87 -21.31 -3.87
C LEU A 655 2.34 -21.66 -3.71
N VAL A 656 2.65 -22.95 -3.67
CA VAL A 656 4.02 -23.46 -3.68
C VAL A 656 4.18 -24.41 -4.85
N VAL A 657 4.71 -23.90 -5.96
CA VAL A 657 4.85 -24.63 -7.23
C VAL A 657 6.24 -25.25 -7.31
N VAL A 658 6.31 -26.57 -7.49
CA VAL A 658 7.59 -27.29 -7.58
C VAL A 658 7.62 -28.13 -8.84
N THR A 659 8.63 -27.94 -9.67
CA THR A 659 8.79 -28.68 -10.93
C THR A 659 10.24 -29.03 -11.25
N GLY A 660 10.44 -30.16 -11.94
CA GLY A 660 11.73 -30.59 -12.48
C GLY A 660 11.82 -30.52 -14.01
N GLY A 661 10.79 -29.98 -14.68
CA GLY A 661 10.62 -30.03 -16.13
C GLY A 661 10.31 -28.69 -16.79
N VAL A 662 10.35 -28.70 -18.12
CA VAL A 662 9.85 -27.62 -18.98
C VAL A 662 8.43 -27.98 -19.37
N GLU A 663 7.52 -26.99 -19.39
CA GLU A 663 6.16 -27.21 -19.88
C GLU A 663 6.16 -27.73 -21.32
N ASN A 664 5.51 -28.87 -21.52
CA ASN A 664 5.38 -29.52 -22.82
C ASN A 664 3.98 -30.06 -23.10
N HIS A 665 3.05 -29.93 -22.15
CA HIS A 665 1.63 -30.26 -22.30
C HIS A 665 0.74 -29.07 -21.88
N PRO A 666 -0.40 -28.80 -22.55
CA PRO A 666 -1.39 -27.81 -22.08
C PRO A 666 -2.01 -28.21 -20.73
N ARG A 667 -2.45 -27.29 -19.87
CA ARG A 667 -2.49 -25.83 -19.96
C ARG A 667 -1.14 -25.18 -19.58
N PRO A 668 -0.61 -24.22 -20.36
CA PRO A 668 0.65 -23.55 -20.04
C PRO A 668 0.50 -22.48 -18.94
N ILE A 669 1.59 -22.15 -18.23
CA ILE A 669 1.65 -21.10 -17.19
C ILE A 669 1.08 -19.77 -17.72
N SER A 670 1.39 -19.40 -18.96
CA SER A 670 0.94 -18.13 -19.55
C SER A 670 -0.57 -17.95 -19.60
N GLU A 671 -1.34 -19.04 -19.64
CA GLU A 671 -2.81 -19.00 -19.65
C GLU A 671 -3.39 -18.72 -18.26
N VAL A 672 -2.71 -19.15 -17.20
CA VAL A 672 -3.18 -19.00 -15.81
C VAL A 672 -2.54 -17.84 -15.06
N ALA A 673 -1.36 -17.39 -15.50
CA ALA A 673 -0.59 -16.34 -14.85
C ALA A 673 -1.37 -15.03 -14.59
N PRO A 674 -2.22 -14.52 -15.53
CA PRO A 674 -2.99 -13.30 -15.28
C PRO A 674 -4.03 -13.42 -14.17
N GLY A 675 -4.42 -14.64 -13.80
CA GLY A 675 -5.42 -14.89 -12.77
C GLY A 675 -4.84 -15.07 -11.37
N ILE A 676 -3.51 -15.21 -11.21
CA ILE A 676 -2.88 -15.45 -9.91
C ILE A 676 -2.96 -14.18 -9.07
N ASN A 677 -3.56 -14.29 -7.87
CA ASN A 677 -3.68 -13.18 -6.92
C ASN A 677 -3.05 -13.53 -5.56
N GLU A 678 -2.59 -14.77 -5.39
CA GLU A 678 -2.05 -15.31 -4.16
C GLU A 678 -0.50 -15.24 -4.16
N PRO A 679 0.15 -15.00 -3.00
CA PRO A 679 1.57 -15.19 -2.83
C PRO A 679 2.07 -16.51 -3.44
N THR A 680 2.97 -16.45 -4.41
CA THR A 680 3.40 -17.62 -5.19
C THR A 680 4.89 -17.87 -5.04
N TYR A 681 5.25 -19.01 -4.44
CA TYR A 681 6.62 -19.48 -4.30
C TYR A 681 6.89 -20.59 -5.31
N ALA A 682 8.07 -20.56 -5.94
CA ALA A 682 8.44 -21.55 -6.93
C ALA A 682 9.77 -22.24 -6.57
N VAL A 683 9.86 -23.55 -6.84
CA VAL A 683 11.10 -24.31 -6.73
C VAL A 683 11.38 -25.08 -8.01
N GLY A 684 12.50 -24.75 -8.67
CA GLY A 684 12.98 -25.47 -9.85
C GLY A 684 14.02 -26.55 -9.49
N LEU A 685 13.74 -27.80 -9.89
CA LEU A 685 14.55 -28.97 -9.57
C LEU A 685 15.48 -29.38 -10.72
N GLY A 686 16.72 -28.86 -10.72
CA GLY A 686 17.74 -29.20 -11.71
C GLY A 686 18.38 -28.00 -12.41
N ARG A 687 18.86 -28.23 -13.64
CA ARG A 687 19.56 -27.21 -14.44
C ARG A 687 18.57 -26.19 -15.02
N PRO A 688 18.94 -24.90 -15.12
CA PRO A 688 18.06 -23.85 -15.65
C PRO A 688 17.45 -24.16 -17.02
N HIS A 689 18.22 -24.72 -17.95
CA HIS A 689 17.73 -25.04 -19.31
C HIS A 689 16.75 -26.22 -19.39
N ASN A 690 16.53 -26.94 -18.29
CA ASN A 690 15.58 -28.06 -18.22
C ASN A 690 14.33 -27.69 -17.42
N ILE A 691 14.14 -26.41 -17.08
CA ILE A 691 13.04 -25.91 -16.26
C ILE A 691 12.47 -24.64 -16.89
N SER A 692 11.16 -24.41 -16.75
CA SER A 692 10.49 -23.16 -17.18
C SER A 692 10.86 -21.94 -16.31
N VAL A 693 12.15 -21.63 -16.15
CA VAL A 693 12.67 -20.62 -15.20
C VAL A 693 12.05 -19.24 -15.40
N SER A 694 11.97 -18.74 -16.63
CA SER A 694 11.40 -17.40 -16.90
C SER A 694 9.92 -17.32 -16.52
N ALA A 695 9.13 -18.35 -16.87
CA ALA A 695 7.72 -18.41 -16.51
C ALA A 695 7.50 -18.54 -14.98
N LEU A 696 8.30 -19.38 -14.30
CA LEU A 696 8.27 -19.53 -12.84
C LEU A 696 8.69 -18.24 -12.12
N GLN A 697 9.70 -17.53 -12.64
CA GLN A 697 10.11 -16.24 -12.11
C GLN A 697 9.00 -15.19 -12.29
N ALA A 698 8.31 -15.18 -13.44
CA ALA A 698 7.22 -14.25 -13.69
C ALA A 698 6.05 -14.46 -12.71
N ILE A 699 5.62 -15.71 -12.47
CA ILE A 699 4.51 -15.97 -11.54
C ILE A 699 4.89 -15.78 -10.06
N SER A 700 6.14 -16.01 -9.67
CA SER A 700 6.55 -15.85 -8.26
C SER A 700 6.96 -14.42 -7.92
N GLY A 701 7.71 -13.77 -8.81
CA GLY A 701 8.21 -12.40 -8.61
C GLY A 701 7.10 -11.34 -8.66
N ASN A 702 6.09 -11.52 -9.51
CA ASN A 702 4.97 -10.58 -9.61
C ASN A 702 3.92 -10.76 -8.51
N ASN A 703 3.97 -11.89 -7.78
CA ASN A 703 2.96 -12.24 -6.79
C ASN A 703 3.60 -12.47 -5.41
N GLY A 704 4.45 -11.54 -4.95
CA GLY A 704 4.92 -11.49 -3.54
C GLY A 704 5.79 -12.66 -3.04
N GLY A 705 6.15 -13.63 -3.89
CA GLY A 705 7.02 -14.75 -3.55
C GLY A 705 8.36 -14.68 -4.27
N TYR A 706 8.99 -15.84 -4.47
CA TYR A 706 10.30 -15.93 -5.13
C TYR A 706 10.56 -17.33 -5.70
N LEU A 707 11.50 -17.41 -6.64
CA LEU A 707 11.99 -18.66 -7.24
C LEU A 707 13.29 -19.12 -6.57
N LEU A 708 13.32 -20.39 -6.14
CA LEU A 708 14.53 -21.07 -5.68
C LEU A 708 14.92 -22.20 -6.63
N MET A 709 16.18 -22.21 -7.05
CA MET A 709 16.72 -23.21 -7.97
C MET A 709 17.70 -24.15 -7.26
N THR A 710 17.53 -25.46 -7.42
CA THR A 710 18.44 -26.44 -6.79
C THR A 710 19.75 -26.61 -7.55
N GLY A 711 19.74 -26.47 -8.89
CA GLY A 711 20.94 -26.69 -9.72
C GLY A 711 21.37 -28.16 -9.81
N GLU A 712 22.64 -28.40 -10.12
CA GLU A 712 23.22 -29.75 -10.24
C GLU A 712 23.88 -30.30 -8.99
N THR A 713 24.44 -29.41 -8.19
CA THR A 713 25.25 -29.71 -7.01
C THR A 713 24.55 -29.15 -5.79
N GLY A 714 24.50 -29.84 -4.66
CA GLY A 714 23.76 -29.33 -3.50
C GLY A 714 23.84 -30.27 -2.33
N SER A 715 23.61 -29.75 -1.12
CA SER A 715 23.54 -30.60 0.06
C SER A 715 22.26 -31.41 0.06
N ARG A 716 22.27 -32.56 0.76
CA ARG A 716 21.10 -33.44 0.92
C ARG A 716 19.89 -32.80 1.61
N PHE A 717 20.08 -31.61 2.18
CA PHE A 717 19.06 -30.85 2.91
C PHE A 717 18.59 -29.63 2.11
N LEU A 718 19.17 -29.35 0.95
CA LEU A 718 18.92 -28.12 0.19
C LEU A 718 17.43 -27.90 -0.09
N LEU A 719 16.74 -28.94 -0.59
CA LEU A 719 15.32 -28.83 -0.90
C LEU A 719 14.47 -28.67 0.36
N GLN A 720 14.79 -29.40 1.44
CA GLN A 720 14.12 -29.24 2.73
C GLN A 720 14.30 -27.80 3.27
N LYS A 721 15.50 -27.23 3.15
CA LYS A 721 15.79 -25.85 3.56
C LYS A 721 15.03 -24.83 2.71
N TYR A 722 14.90 -25.05 1.41
CA TYR A 722 14.06 -24.21 0.54
C TYR A 722 12.59 -24.23 0.96
N PHE A 723 12.04 -25.41 1.25
CA PHE A 723 10.68 -25.53 1.79
C PHE A 723 10.55 -24.84 3.15
N LEU A 724 11.53 -24.96 4.05
CA LEU A 724 11.50 -24.23 5.33
C LEU A 724 11.58 -22.72 5.15
N GLN A 725 12.36 -22.22 4.18
CA GLN A 725 12.38 -20.80 3.85
C GLN A 725 11.04 -20.31 3.29
N ILE A 726 10.42 -21.10 2.40
CA ILE A 726 9.07 -20.80 1.89
C ILE A 726 8.07 -20.79 3.04
N LEU A 727 8.15 -21.76 3.96
CA LEU A 727 7.30 -21.80 5.15
C LEU A 727 7.50 -20.56 6.03
N ALA A 728 8.73 -20.06 6.17
CA ALA A 728 8.99 -18.81 6.87
C ALA A 728 8.27 -17.63 6.20
N GLY A 729 8.24 -17.59 4.86
CA GLY A 729 7.45 -16.60 4.11
C GLY A 729 5.94 -16.74 4.31
N VAL A 730 5.42 -17.97 4.26
CA VAL A 730 3.99 -18.27 4.47
C VAL A 730 3.53 -17.90 5.88
N SER A 731 4.36 -18.12 6.89
CA SER A 731 4.04 -17.90 8.30
C SER A 731 4.53 -16.55 8.86
N ASP A 732 5.01 -15.64 8.02
CA ASP A 732 5.58 -14.33 8.41
C ASP A 732 6.64 -14.44 9.52
N ALA A 733 7.62 -15.32 9.27
CA ALA A 733 8.78 -15.55 10.11
C ALA A 733 10.06 -15.12 9.39
N GLY A 734 11.04 -14.65 10.16
CA GLY A 734 12.39 -14.36 9.68
C GLY A 734 13.32 -15.55 9.87
N ILE A 735 14.45 -15.58 9.15
CA ILE A 735 15.51 -16.57 9.34
C ILE A 735 16.74 -15.89 9.96
N VAL A 736 17.27 -16.50 11.01
CA VAL A 736 18.44 -16.01 11.74
C VAL A 736 19.69 -16.78 11.37
N LEU A 737 19.56 -18.10 11.19
CA LEU A 737 20.68 -18.98 10.97
C LEU A 737 20.26 -20.27 10.25
N ASP A 738 21.02 -20.63 9.22
CA ASP A 738 20.87 -21.84 8.41
C ASP A 738 22.25 -22.46 8.11
N PRO A 739 22.88 -23.20 9.05
CA PRO A 739 24.11 -23.93 8.84
C PRO A 739 23.84 -25.41 8.47
N GLU A 740 24.90 -26.09 8.04
CA GLU A 740 24.91 -27.55 7.88
C GLU A 740 26.26 -28.13 8.28
N GLY A 741 26.29 -29.41 8.68
CA GLY A 741 27.49 -30.05 9.17
C GLY A 741 27.34 -31.55 9.35
N THR A 742 28.31 -32.16 10.05
CA THR A 742 28.32 -33.59 10.36
C THR A 742 28.73 -33.82 11.80
N LEU A 743 27.89 -34.52 12.56
CA LEU A 743 28.17 -34.92 13.94
C LEU A 743 29.15 -36.09 13.95
N LEU A 744 30.15 -36.00 14.82
CA LEU A 744 31.14 -37.05 15.05
C LEU A 744 30.86 -37.76 16.39
N PRO A 745 31.17 -39.06 16.52
CA PRO A 745 31.04 -39.78 17.79
C PRO A 745 31.77 -39.07 18.94
N ASP A 746 31.15 -39.11 20.12
CA ASP A 746 31.64 -38.53 21.38
C ASP A 746 31.92 -37.02 21.38
N ARG A 747 31.57 -36.30 20.31
CA ARG A 747 31.63 -34.83 20.23
C ARG A 747 30.27 -34.20 20.47
N VAL A 748 30.29 -33.04 21.12
CA VAL A 748 29.13 -32.17 21.27
C VAL A 748 29.32 -31.00 20.32
N GLU A 749 28.40 -30.85 19.37
CA GLU A 749 28.36 -29.69 18.48
C GLU A 749 27.49 -28.61 19.13
N ARG A 750 28.02 -27.40 19.27
CA ARG A 750 27.35 -26.26 19.91
C ARG A 750 27.26 -25.12 18.92
N ILE A 751 26.07 -24.89 18.36
CA ILE A 751 25.86 -23.96 17.26
C ILE A 751 25.19 -22.69 17.81
N PRO A 752 25.89 -21.54 17.84
CA PRO A 752 25.34 -20.30 18.37
C PRO A 752 24.39 -19.63 17.37
N PHE A 753 23.26 -19.14 17.85
CA PHE A 753 22.36 -18.24 17.12
C PHE A 753 21.93 -17.08 18.01
N ARG A 754 21.64 -15.92 17.41
CA ARG A 754 21.43 -14.67 18.16
C ARG A 754 19.99 -14.19 18.06
N LEU A 755 19.37 -14.01 19.21
CA LEU A 755 18.03 -13.44 19.35
C LEU A 755 18.11 -12.09 20.08
N THR A 756 17.04 -11.32 20.00
CA THR A 756 16.85 -9.99 20.59
C THR A 756 15.53 -9.91 21.33
N ALA A 757 15.29 -8.85 22.09
CA ALA A 757 13.99 -8.62 22.72
C ALA A 757 12.85 -8.37 21.71
N ALA A 758 13.17 -8.07 20.45
CA ALA A 758 12.19 -7.97 19.37
C ALA A 758 11.73 -9.33 18.83
N ASP A 759 12.40 -10.43 19.21
CA ASP A 759 12.01 -11.79 18.86
C ASP A 759 11.04 -12.34 19.91
N SER A 760 9.77 -12.48 19.52
CA SER A 760 8.69 -12.95 20.40
C SER A 760 8.54 -14.47 20.38
N GLY A 761 9.19 -15.14 19.43
CA GLY A 761 9.28 -16.59 19.41
C GLY A 761 10.32 -17.09 18.42
N VAL A 762 10.68 -18.37 18.58
CA VAL A 762 11.72 -19.02 17.77
C VAL A 762 11.34 -20.47 17.47
N ASP A 763 11.58 -20.89 16.22
CA ASP A 763 11.61 -22.29 15.84
C ASP A 763 13.06 -22.71 15.59
N VAL A 764 13.57 -23.66 16.37
CA VAL A 764 14.91 -24.24 16.20
C VAL A 764 14.74 -25.61 15.57
N ILE A 765 15.02 -25.70 14.26
CA ILE A 765 14.64 -26.84 13.41
C ILE A 765 15.89 -27.62 13.03
N LEU A 766 15.94 -28.90 13.43
CA LEU A 766 17.02 -29.82 13.08
C LEU A 766 16.56 -30.78 11.99
N LEU A 767 17.27 -30.78 10.87
CA LEU A 767 17.16 -31.74 9.79
C LEU A 767 18.24 -32.81 9.95
N THR A 768 17.85 -34.08 9.98
CA THR A 768 18.78 -35.21 10.10
C THR A 768 18.15 -36.47 9.52
N PRO A 769 18.93 -37.40 8.92
CA PRO A 769 18.37 -38.62 8.32
C PRO A 769 17.62 -39.50 9.33
N SER A 770 18.01 -39.44 10.59
CA SER A 770 17.34 -40.15 11.68
C SER A 770 17.34 -39.28 12.93
N THR A 771 16.16 -38.82 13.32
CA THR A 771 15.96 -37.98 14.51
C THR A 771 16.10 -38.76 15.81
N ARG A 772 16.10 -40.10 15.75
CA ARG A 772 16.23 -40.98 16.92
C ARG A 772 17.68 -41.16 17.39
N VAL A 773 18.67 -40.79 16.58
CA VAL A 773 20.10 -40.96 16.89
C VAL A 773 20.81 -39.63 17.17
N VAL A 774 20.06 -38.54 17.31
CA VAL A 774 20.58 -37.23 17.69
C VAL A 774 19.90 -36.76 18.98
N ASP A 775 20.72 -36.53 20.02
CA ASP A 775 20.34 -35.80 21.22
C ASP A 775 20.41 -34.31 20.89
N PHE A 776 19.23 -33.71 20.69
CA PHE A 776 19.04 -32.32 20.31
C PHE A 776 18.45 -31.54 21.49
N ARG A 777 19.12 -30.47 21.91
CA ARG A 777 18.71 -29.59 22.99
C ARG A 777 18.93 -28.13 22.62
N VAL A 778 18.23 -27.24 23.31
CA VAL A 778 18.43 -25.78 23.18
C VAL A 778 18.98 -25.22 24.48
N GLU A 779 20.02 -24.41 24.42
CA GLU A 779 20.60 -23.73 25.57
C GLU A 779 20.28 -22.23 25.54
N THR A 780 19.73 -21.72 26.65
CA THR A 780 19.39 -20.31 26.82
C THR A 780 20.65 -19.44 27.03
N PRO A 781 20.57 -18.11 26.84
CA PRO A 781 21.67 -17.19 27.11
C PRO A 781 22.17 -17.27 28.55
N SER A 782 21.27 -17.57 29.48
CA SER A 782 21.58 -17.74 30.89
C SER A 782 22.16 -19.12 31.26
N GLY A 783 22.39 -19.98 30.25
CA GLY A 783 23.04 -21.28 30.34
C GLY A 783 22.11 -22.42 30.76
N GLN A 784 20.78 -22.24 30.72
CA GLN A 784 19.82 -23.29 31.05
C GLN A 784 19.54 -24.18 29.83
N LEU A 785 19.35 -25.48 30.05
CA LEU A 785 19.07 -26.44 28.97
C LEU A 785 17.56 -26.71 28.88
N ILE A 786 17.01 -26.58 27.68
CA ILE A 786 15.67 -27.00 27.31
C ILE A 786 15.78 -28.38 26.67
N GLU A 787 15.31 -29.39 27.41
CA GLU A 787 15.29 -30.79 26.98
C GLU A 787 13.93 -31.15 26.37
N PRO A 788 13.84 -32.17 25.50
CA PRO A 788 12.58 -32.55 24.85
C PRO A 788 11.42 -32.78 25.82
N TRP A 789 11.64 -33.51 26.92
CA TRP A 789 10.60 -33.76 27.94
C TRP A 789 10.02 -32.46 28.51
N ARG A 790 10.87 -31.46 28.71
CA ARG A 790 10.49 -30.18 29.30
C ARG A 790 9.67 -29.35 28.32
N ALA A 791 10.13 -29.27 27.07
CA ALA A 791 9.41 -28.52 26.04
C ALA A 791 8.02 -29.10 25.72
N VAL A 792 7.77 -30.37 26.04
CA VAL A 792 6.42 -30.98 25.95
C VAL A 792 5.53 -30.63 27.14
N SER A 793 6.11 -30.39 28.32
CA SER A 793 5.34 -30.07 29.55
C SER A 793 5.02 -28.58 29.73
N GLU A 794 5.79 -27.68 29.11
CA GLU A 794 5.65 -26.24 29.30
C GLU A 794 4.63 -25.64 28.30
N PRO A 795 3.62 -24.87 28.75
CA PRO A 795 2.57 -24.33 27.86
C PRO A 795 3.08 -23.48 26.70
N GLY A 796 4.16 -22.71 26.93
CA GLY A 796 4.81 -21.83 25.95
C GLY A 796 5.84 -22.51 25.05
N MET A 797 5.96 -23.84 25.10
CA MET A 797 6.94 -24.59 24.33
C MET A 797 6.29 -25.76 23.58
N ARG A 798 6.91 -26.17 22.48
CA ARG A 798 6.63 -27.44 21.80
C ARG A 798 7.94 -28.11 21.44
N TYR A 799 7.95 -29.43 21.51
CA TYR A 799 8.96 -30.26 20.86
C TYR A 799 8.26 -31.30 20.00
N VAL A 800 8.60 -31.33 18.72
CA VAL A 800 8.05 -32.30 17.77
C VAL A 800 9.20 -33.08 17.16
N GLN A 801 9.02 -34.41 17.10
CA GLN A 801 9.95 -35.33 16.46
C GLN A 801 9.19 -36.12 15.40
N ALA A 802 9.62 -35.97 14.14
CA ALA A 802 9.12 -36.68 12.99
C ALA A 802 10.28 -37.36 12.22
N ASP A 803 9.96 -38.03 11.12
CA ASP A 803 10.97 -38.61 10.23
C ASP A 803 11.68 -37.48 9.48
N GLY A 804 13.00 -37.37 9.62
CA GLY A 804 13.80 -36.38 8.91
C GLY A 804 13.90 -35.00 9.59
N VAL A 805 13.01 -34.69 10.53
CA VAL A 805 12.98 -33.38 11.23
C VAL A 805 12.58 -33.50 12.71
N SER A 806 13.27 -32.74 13.56
CA SER A 806 12.87 -32.49 14.94
C SER A 806 13.07 -31.02 15.26
N TYR A 807 12.13 -30.39 15.98
CA TYR A 807 12.22 -28.95 16.24
C TYR A 807 11.68 -28.56 17.62
N TYR A 808 12.19 -27.45 18.12
CA TYR A 808 11.61 -26.71 19.24
C TYR A 808 10.87 -25.50 18.71
N ARG A 809 9.67 -25.23 19.23
CA ARG A 809 8.96 -23.95 19.05
C ARG A 809 8.78 -23.32 20.43
N LEU A 810 9.33 -22.12 20.62
CA LEU A 810 9.37 -21.45 21.92
C LEU A 810 8.75 -20.06 21.81
N ALA A 811 7.81 -19.74 22.69
CA ALA A 811 7.40 -18.36 22.95
C ALA A 811 8.46 -17.68 23.83
N LEU A 812 8.79 -16.42 23.51
CA LEU A 812 9.80 -15.62 24.21
C LEU A 812 9.16 -14.42 24.91
N PRO A 813 9.65 -14.03 26.10
CA PRO A 813 10.73 -14.67 26.87
C PRO A 813 10.36 -16.07 27.38
N ALA A 814 11.34 -16.98 27.41
CA ALA A 814 11.20 -18.29 28.05
C ALA A 814 11.46 -18.18 29.56
N GLU A 815 10.57 -18.76 30.37
CA GLU A 815 10.69 -18.81 31.83
C GLU A 815 10.95 -20.25 32.28
N LEU A 816 12.22 -20.60 32.46
CA LEU A 816 12.63 -21.94 32.93
C LEU A 816 12.83 -22.01 34.45
N THR A 817 12.80 -20.86 35.12
CA THR A 817 12.85 -20.75 36.57
C THR A 817 11.98 -19.56 36.92
N ALA A 818 11.16 -19.70 37.96
CA ALA A 818 10.26 -18.63 38.38
C ALA A 818 11.00 -17.29 38.48
N ASP A 819 10.43 -16.24 37.87
CA ASP A 819 10.94 -14.88 37.81
C ASP A 819 12.27 -14.70 37.06
N ARG A 820 12.70 -15.69 36.26
CA ARG A 820 13.89 -15.62 35.41
C ARG A 820 13.54 -15.83 33.94
N TYR A 821 13.61 -14.73 33.19
CA TYR A 821 13.22 -14.66 31.78
C TYR A 821 14.45 -14.65 30.86
N ASP A 822 14.48 -15.56 29.89
CA ASP A 822 15.46 -15.60 28.80
C ASP A 822 14.79 -15.17 27.49
N ALA A 823 15.22 -14.04 26.89
CA ALA A 823 14.75 -13.56 25.59
C ALA A 823 15.94 -13.27 24.64
N GLY A 824 16.41 -12.03 24.62
CA GLY A 824 17.55 -11.60 23.81
C GLY A 824 18.87 -12.19 24.31
N GLY A 825 19.79 -12.50 23.39
CA GLY A 825 21.11 -13.03 23.70
C GLY A 825 21.60 -14.09 22.72
N THR A 826 22.69 -14.75 23.09
CA THR A 826 23.24 -15.87 22.30
C THR A 826 22.70 -17.19 22.84
N TRP A 827 21.86 -17.82 22.04
CA TRP A 827 21.32 -19.15 22.28
C TRP A 827 22.19 -20.19 21.56
N HIS A 828 22.11 -21.46 21.97
CA HIS A 828 22.83 -22.52 21.28
C HIS A 828 21.93 -23.72 20.97
N ALA A 829 22.01 -24.24 19.75
CA ALA A 829 21.59 -25.60 19.46
C ALA A 829 22.72 -26.55 19.88
N VAL A 830 22.42 -27.49 20.77
CA VAL A 830 23.38 -28.45 21.31
C VAL A 830 23.05 -29.83 20.75
N LEU A 831 23.95 -30.37 19.94
CA LEU A 831 23.75 -31.62 19.20
C LEU A 831 24.81 -32.65 19.60
N LYS A 832 24.39 -33.88 19.85
CA LYS A 832 25.27 -35.03 20.11
C LYS A 832 24.67 -36.29 19.52
N ILE A 833 25.51 -37.23 19.06
CA ILE A 833 25.02 -38.58 18.70
C ILE A 833 24.52 -39.27 19.97
N GLY A 834 23.24 -39.64 20.00
CA GLY A 834 22.57 -40.19 21.17
C GLY A 834 21.05 -40.23 21.03
N LEU A 835 20.39 -40.89 21.98
CA LEU A 835 18.92 -40.88 22.02
C LEU A 835 18.41 -39.53 22.54
N PRO A 836 17.32 -38.98 21.98
CA PRO A 836 16.65 -37.82 22.54
C PRO A 836 16.19 -38.07 23.99
N ARG A 837 16.29 -37.04 24.84
CA ARG A 837 15.91 -37.12 26.26
C ARG A 837 14.41 -36.84 26.46
N THR A 838 13.61 -37.89 26.49
CA THR A 838 12.15 -37.80 26.67
C THR A 838 11.68 -37.95 28.12
N GLU A 839 12.61 -38.12 29.07
CA GLU A 839 12.32 -38.21 30.51
C GLU A 839 13.32 -37.36 31.32
N PRO A 840 12.92 -36.82 32.48
CA PRO A 840 13.81 -36.06 33.37
C PRO A 840 14.82 -36.96 34.09
N ASN A 841 16.01 -36.43 34.39
CA ASN A 841 17.02 -37.07 35.24
C ASN A 841 16.78 -36.79 36.74
N ASP A 842 17.43 -37.55 37.62
CA ASP A 842 17.41 -37.39 39.09
C ASP A 842 18.09 -36.10 39.63
N THR A 843 18.41 -35.14 38.77
CA THR A 843 19.00 -33.85 39.18
C THR A 843 17.92 -32.88 39.65
N ARG A 844 18.30 -31.86 40.43
CA ARG A 844 17.37 -30.87 41.01
C ARG A 844 16.45 -30.20 39.97
N ASP A 845 16.96 -29.98 38.76
CA ASP A 845 16.24 -29.29 37.68
C ASP A 845 15.85 -30.25 36.53
N GLY A 846 16.00 -31.57 36.74
CA GLY A 846 15.71 -32.60 35.74
C GLY A 846 16.68 -32.69 34.55
N ALA A 847 17.59 -31.72 34.36
CA ALA A 847 18.46 -31.61 33.20
C ALA A 847 19.81 -32.36 33.31
N ASP A 848 20.26 -32.98 32.23
CA ASP A 848 21.57 -33.65 32.15
C ASP A 848 22.72 -32.66 31.89
N ALA A 849 23.36 -32.19 32.96
CA ALA A 849 24.50 -31.27 32.87
C ALA A 849 25.80 -31.88 32.30
N SER A 850 25.88 -33.20 32.06
CA SER A 850 27.12 -33.85 31.58
C SER A 850 27.56 -33.37 30.20
N VAL A 851 26.62 -32.86 29.39
CA VAL A 851 26.86 -32.29 28.06
C VAL A 851 27.62 -30.95 28.14
N ARG A 852 27.67 -30.30 29.32
CA ARG A 852 28.41 -29.04 29.53
C ARG A 852 29.92 -29.22 29.76
N TYR A 853 30.37 -30.40 30.18
CA TYR A 853 31.73 -30.60 30.71
C TYR A 853 32.69 -31.39 29.79
N THR A 854 32.26 -31.79 28.60
CA THR A 854 33.06 -32.65 27.70
C THR A 854 34.27 -31.94 27.05
N ALA A 855 34.53 -30.67 27.37
CA ALA A 855 35.72 -29.94 26.90
C ALA A 855 36.96 -30.05 27.81
N LEU A 856 36.87 -30.59 29.05
CA LEU A 856 37.98 -30.54 30.03
C LEU A 856 38.47 -31.87 30.61
N ALA A 857 37.99 -33.03 30.14
CA ALA A 857 38.43 -34.33 30.67
C ALA A 857 39.69 -34.85 29.94
N GLN A 858 40.82 -34.16 30.07
CA GLN A 858 42.15 -34.77 29.97
C GLN A 858 42.91 -34.55 31.28
N GLY A 859 42.88 -35.55 32.14
CA GLY A 859 43.82 -35.70 33.26
C GLY A 859 43.21 -35.66 34.67
N GLY A 860 43.30 -36.79 35.40
CA GLY A 860 43.36 -36.76 36.86
C GLY A 860 42.49 -37.75 37.65
N SER A 861 43.11 -38.88 38.01
CA SER A 861 42.94 -39.67 39.26
C SER A 861 41.55 -40.14 39.74
N ARG A 862 41.35 -41.47 39.69
CA ARG A 862 40.34 -42.23 40.46
C ARG A 862 40.58 -42.11 41.98
N ALA A 863 39.51 -41.91 42.74
CA ALA A 863 39.40 -42.25 44.16
C ALA A 863 38.15 -43.15 44.36
N PRO A 864 38.08 -43.98 45.43
CA PRO A 864 37.34 -45.25 45.40
C PRO A 864 35.85 -45.10 45.77
N LEU A 865 35.02 -45.89 45.09
CA LEU A 865 33.57 -46.01 45.26
C LEU A 865 33.21 -46.88 46.48
N ASP A 866 32.21 -46.44 47.23
CA ASP A 866 31.64 -47.15 48.39
C ASP A 866 30.43 -48.01 48.00
N ALA A 867 30.15 -49.05 48.79
CA ALA A 867 29.50 -50.29 48.37
C ALA A 867 27.96 -50.27 48.15
N ARG A 868 27.34 -49.18 47.68
CA ARG A 868 25.89 -49.12 47.38
C ARG A 868 25.51 -49.15 45.89
N ASP A 869 26.46 -49.03 44.96
CA ASP A 869 26.18 -48.97 43.51
C ASP A 869 26.07 -50.32 42.78
N ARG A 870 26.01 -51.44 43.50
CA ARG A 870 25.96 -52.78 42.86
C ARG A 870 24.58 -53.21 42.35
N ARG A 871 23.57 -52.33 42.30
CA ARG A 871 22.27 -52.59 41.64
C ARG A 871 22.03 -51.84 40.33
N ALA A 872 22.92 -50.94 39.91
CA ALA A 872 22.84 -50.27 38.61
C ALA A 872 23.72 -50.93 37.51
N GLY A 873 24.45 -52.01 37.86
CA GLY A 873 25.45 -52.66 36.99
C GLY A 873 24.92 -53.66 35.96
N VAL A 874 23.62 -53.72 35.67
CA VAL A 874 23.04 -54.69 34.71
C VAL A 874 22.26 -54.02 33.56
N LEU A 875 22.20 -52.68 33.48
CA LEU A 875 21.61 -51.96 32.33
C LEU A 875 22.60 -51.07 31.57
N ALA A 876 23.86 -50.98 32.01
CA ALA A 876 24.90 -50.16 31.35
C ALA A 876 25.88 -51.02 30.53
N ALA A 877 25.35 -51.93 29.71
CA ALA A 877 26.15 -52.73 28.78
C ALA A 877 25.41 -52.95 27.45
N GLU A 878 24.78 -51.91 26.91
CA GLU A 878 24.69 -51.78 25.46
C GLU A 878 25.81 -50.83 25.04
N GLN A 879 26.87 -51.37 24.43
CA GLN A 879 27.75 -50.54 23.62
C GLN A 879 26.86 -49.89 22.55
N PRO A 880 26.78 -48.54 22.46
CA PRO A 880 26.07 -47.93 21.35
C PRO A 880 26.68 -48.43 20.05
N PRO A 881 25.88 -48.70 18.99
CA PRO A 881 26.42 -49.05 17.68
C PRO A 881 27.47 -48.01 17.28
N ALA A 882 28.55 -48.42 16.64
CA ALA A 882 29.54 -47.51 16.10
C ALA A 882 28.89 -46.70 14.95
N TRP A 883 28.23 -45.60 15.29
CA TRP A 883 27.61 -44.71 14.32
C TRP A 883 28.72 -43.96 13.57
N LEU A 884 28.95 -44.33 12.32
CA LEU A 884 29.77 -43.55 11.40
C LEU A 884 29.02 -42.24 11.11
N ALA A 885 29.51 -41.14 11.69
CA ALA A 885 29.19 -39.73 11.38
C ALA A 885 27.76 -39.38 10.86
N VAL A 886 27.00 -38.56 11.60
CA VAL A 886 25.60 -38.22 11.24
C VAL A 886 25.50 -36.82 10.64
N PRO A 887 25.09 -36.65 9.37
CA PRO A 887 24.93 -35.32 8.77
C PRO A 887 23.71 -34.59 9.37
N TYR A 888 23.81 -33.27 9.51
CA TYR A 888 22.71 -32.44 9.98
C TYR A 888 22.60 -31.13 9.19
N GLY A 889 21.38 -30.61 9.10
CA GLY A 889 21.09 -29.22 8.76
C GLY A 889 20.36 -28.57 9.93
N LEU A 890 20.61 -27.30 10.21
CA LEU A 890 19.89 -26.54 11.23
C LEU A 890 19.24 -25.33 10.54
N VAL A 891 18.01 -24.98 10.90
CA VAL A 891 17.36 -23.74 10.46
C VAL A 891 16.71 -23.10 11.68
N VAL A 892 16.94 -21.80 11.88
CA VAL A 892 16.37 -21.04 13.00
C VAL A 892 15.43 -19.98 12.43
N HIS A 893 14.13 -20.18 12.62
CA HIS A 893 13.12 -19.17 12.32
C HIS A 893 12.81 -18.34 13.56
N THR A 894 12.43 -17.08 13.35
CA THR A 894 12.00 -16.18 14.41
C THR A 894 10.71 -15.48 14.05
N TYR A 895 9.78 -15.45 15.00
CA TYR A 895 8.60 -14.59 14.96
C TYR A 895 8.99 -13.27 15.61
N SER A 896 9.43 -12.33 14.78
CA SER A 896 10.11 -11.12 15.21
C SER A 896 9.39 -9.87 14.76
N ASN A 897 9.48 -8.81 15.56
CA ASN A 897 9.15 -7.46 15.11
C ASN A 897 10.26 -6.89 14.20
N LEU A 898 11.42 -7.53 14.09
CA LEU A 898 12.43 -7.21 13.09
C LEU A 898 12.15 -7.96 11.79
N ALA A 899 11.88 -7.23 10.72
CA ALA A 899 11.70 -7.79 9.38
C ALA A 899 12.94 -7.49 8.52
N PHE A 900 13.48 -8.54 7.91
CA PHE A 900 14.51 -8.44 6.87
C PHE A 900 13.96 -9.11 5.62
N ASP A 901 13.60 -8.31 4.63
CA ASP A 901 13.18 -8.82 3.33
C ASP A 901 14.26 -8.56 2.28
N ALA A 902 14.37 -9.47 1.32
CA ALA A 902 15.29 -9.35 0.22
C ALA A 902 14.73 -10.02 -1.04
N ARG A 903 15.03 -9.43 -2.20
CA ARG A 903 14.64 -9.91 -3.53
C ARG A 903 15.77 -9.69 -4.54
N ALA A 904 15.74 -10.47 -5.62
CA ALA A 904 16.70 -10.38 -6.72
C ALA A 904 15.95 -10.15 -8.03
N ASP A 905 16.31 -9.07 -8.72
CA ASP A 905 15.81 -8.73 -10.04
C ASP A 905 16.89 -9.02 -11.07
N GLN A 906 16.55 -9.80 -12.09
CA GLN A 906 17.51 -10.23 -13.09
C GLN A 906 17.10 -9.67 -14.46
N ALA A 907 17.98 -8.87 -15.08
CA ALA A 907 17.68 -8.15 -16.32
C ALA A 907 17.58 -9.05 -17.57
N GLY A 908 18.08 -10.28 -17.48
CA GLY A 908 18.06 -11.29 -18.54
C GLY A 908 18.64 -12.62 -18.05
N MET A 909 18.40 -13.70 -18.77
CA MET A 909 18.78 -15.07 -18.43
C MET A 909 20.00 -15.56 -19.23
N GLU A 910 20.62 -14.72 -20.07
CA GLU A 910 21.88 -15.06 -20.73
C GLU A 910 23.13 -14.80 -19.88
N PRO A 911 24.25 -15.54 -20.08
CA PRO A 911 25.50 -15.28 -19.37
C PRO A 911 26.01 -13.85 -19.59
N GLY A 912 26.38 -13.17 -18.51
CA GLY A 912 26.74 -11.76 -18.52
C GLY A 912 25.59 -10.84 -18.10
N ALA A 913 24.38 -11.37 -17.91
CA ALA A 913 23.27 -10.61 -17.34
C ALA A 913 23.59 -10.14 -15.91
N ARG A 914 23.05 -8.96 -15.58
CA ARG A 914 23.15 -8.35 -14.25
C ARG A 914 22.00 -8.82 -13.35
N ILE A 915 22.33 -9.19 -12.13
CA ILE A 915 21.38 -9.45 -11.04
C ILE A 915 21.48 -8.29 -10.06
N THR A 916 20.38 -7.56 -9.89
CA THR A 916 20.23 -6.48 -8.91
C THR A 916 19.57 -7.02 -7.66
N LEU A 917 20.17 -6.76 -6.51
CA LEU A 917 19.72 -7.21 -5.21
C LEU A 917 19.12 -6.03 -4.46
N HIS A 918 17.95 -6.26 -3.87
CA HIS A 918 17.27 -5.30 -3.02
C HIS A 918 17.04 -5.92 -1.64
N ALA A 919 17.21 -5.13 -0.59
CA ALA A 919 16.85 -5.54 0.75
C ALA A 919 16.20 -4.40 1.54
N THR A 920 15.27 -4.75 2.42
CA THR A 920 14.63 -3.83 3.36
C THR A 920 14.77 -4.34 4.79
N LEU A 921 14.94 -3.41 5.73
CA LEU A 921 15.10 -3.71 7.14
C LEU A 921 14.23 -2.78 7.98
N THR A 922 13.32 -3.36 8.77
CA THR A 922 12.42 -2.61 9.65
C THR A 922 12.30 -3.25 11.03
N GLN A 923 11.91 -2.45 12.03
CA GLN A 923 11.51 -2.90 13.36
C GLN A 923 10.10 -2.38 13.66
N SER A 924 9.14 -3.29 13.85
CA SER A 924 7.72 -2.99 14.06
C SER A 924 7.13 -2.11 12.95
N GLY A 925 7.68 -2.21 11.73
CA GLY A 925 7.33 -1.37 10.57
C GLY A 925 8.13 -0.06 10.45
N VAL A 926 8.95 0.30 11.44
CA VAL A 926 9.83 1.49 11.40
C VAL A 926 11.14 1.16 10.67
N PRO A 927 11.56 1.91 9.64
CA PRO A 927 12.82 1.65 8.95
C PRO A 927 14.05 1.76 9.86
N LEU A 928 14.93 0.76 9.84
CA LEU A 928 16.18 0.74 10.61
C LEU A 928 17.33 1.33 9.79
N GLY A 929 17.37 2.66 9.66
CA GLY A 929 18.42 3.34 8.88
C GLY A 929 19.73 3.52 9.64
N GLN A 930 20.88 3.39 8.97
CA GLN A 930 22.24 3.50 9.54
C GLN A 930 22.56 2.56 10.72
N HIS A 931 21.70 1.57 10.99
CA HIS A 931 21.82 0.66 12.11
C HIS A 931 22.30 -0.73 11.72
N ALA A 932 22.53 -1.00 10.42
CA ALA A 932 22.90 -2.32 9.94
C ALA A 932 23.78 -2.30 8.69
N ASP A 933 24.64 -3.31 8.59
CA ASP A 933 25.36 -3.68 7.38
C ASP A 933 24.59 -4.78 6.64
N VAL A 934 24.35 -4.59 5.34
CA VAL A 934 23.72 -5.60 4.47
C VAL A 934 24.69 -6.02 3.36
N TRP A 935 24.82 -7.32 3.16
CA TRP A 935 25.66 -7.88 2.10
C TRP A 935 25.09 -9.18 1.55
N ALA A 936 25.55 -9.56 0.36
CA ALA A 936 25.26 -10.83 -0.29
C ALA A 936 26.52 -11.68 -0.40
N GLU A 937 26.41 -12.95 -0.06
CA GLU A 937 27.42 -13.99 -0.35
C GLU A 937 26.94 -14.78 -1.56
N ILE A 938 27.67 -14.68 -2.66
CA ILE A 938 27.31 -15.25 -3.95
C ILE A 938 28.17 -16.49 -4.18
N THR A 939 27.52 -17.63 -4.44
CA THR A 939 28.19 -18.83 -4.94
C THR A 939 27.83 -19.01 -6.41
N ALA A 940 28.82 -18.84 -7.28
CA ALA A 940 28.70 -19.03 -8.71
C ALA A 940 28.60 -20.53 -9.09
N PRO A 941 28.16 -20.87 -10.32
CA PRO A 941 27.98 -22.26 -10.75
C PRO A 941 29.24 -23.13 -10.71
N ASP A 942 30.42 -22.53 -10.84
CA ASP A 942 31.73 -23.20 -10.75
C ASP A 942 32.21 -23.41 -9.31
N GLY A 943 31.42 -23.00 -8.32
CA GLY A 943 31.77 -23.03 -6.90
C GLY A 943 32.56 -21.81 -6.42
N GLY A 944 32.88 -20.86 -7.30
CA GLY A 944 33.51 -19.60 -6.93
C GLY A 944 32.62 -18.80 -5.98
N GLN A 945 33.22 -18.24 -4.93
CA GLN A 945 32.52 -17.42 -3.95
C GLN A 945 32.95 -15.96 -4.05
N SER A 946 31.99 -15.05 -4.03
CA SER A 946 32.22 -13.61 -3.97
C SER A 946 31.27 -12.93 -2.98
N ARG A 947 31.62 -11.72 -2.55
CA ARG A 947 30.81 -10.90 -1.64
C ARG A 947 30.47 -9.57 -2.29
N VAL A 948 29.20 -9.17 -2.18
CA VAL A 948 28.71 -7.85 -2.61
C VAL A 948 28.15 -7.12 -1.41
N SER A 949 28.66 -5.93 -1.13
CA SER A 949 28.11 -5.06 -0.07
C SER A 949 26.98 -4.23 -0.67
N LEU A 950 25.84 -4.12 0.02
CA LEU A 950 24.73 -3.31 -0.46
C LEU A 950 24.73 -1.98 0.31
N PRO A 951 25.03 -0.83 -0.34
CA PRO A 951 24.92 0.46 0.31
C PRO A 951 23.45 0.80 0.59
N GLU A 952 23.25 1.59 1.65
CA GLU A 952 21.95 2.15 2.00
C GLU A 952 21.67 3.39 1.15
N GLY A 953 20.53 3.42 0.45
CA GLY A 953 20.10 4.57 -0.36
C GLY A 953 19.10 5.47 0.36
N GLU A 954 18.11 4.83 0.99
CA GLU A 954 17.11 5.46 1.86
C GLU A 954 17.12 4.72 3.21
N PRO A 955 16.64 5.33 4.32
CA PRO A 955 16.59 4.68 5.62
C PRO A 955 15.98 3.27 5.55
N GLY A 956 16.78 2.26 5.89
CA GLY A 956 16.40 0.84 5.92
C GLY A 956 16.28 0.17 4.54
N ARG A 957 16.71 0.81 3.44
CA ARG A 957 16.66 0.25 2.08
C ARG A 957 18.04 0.16 1.44
N PHE A 958 18.40 -1.04 0.98
CA PHE A 958 19.72 -1.38 0.48
C PHE A 958 19.63 -1.94 -0.93
N THR A 959 20.51 -1.51 -1.85
CA THR A 959 20.50 -1.97 -3.25
C THR A 959 21.91 -2.03 -3.84
N GLU A 960 22.26 -3.13 -4.51
CA GLU A 960 23.48 -3.26 -5.34
C GLU A 960 23.31 -4.40 -6.35
N GLY A 961 24.08 -4.43 -7.44
CA GLY A 961 24.05 -5.52 -8.41
C GLY A 961 25.42 -6.15 -8.70
N PHE A 962 25.40 -7.35 -9.28
CA PHE A 962 26.59 -8.02 -9.81
C PHE A 962 26.31 -8.66 -11.17
N ASP A 963 27.36 -8.83 -11.96
CA ASP A 963 27.27 -9.44 -13.28
C ASP A 963 27.59 -10.94 -13.21
N THR A 964 26.83 -11.75 -13.93
CA THR A 964 27.03 -13.21 -13.96
C THR A 964 28.27 -13.60 -14.78
N THR A 965 29.08 -14.51 -14.27
CA THR A 965 30.39 -14.90 -14.84
C THR A 965 30.37 -16.13 -15.75
N GLY A 966 29.29 -16.92 -15.71
CA GLY A 966 29.12 -18.16 -16.46
C GLY A 966 27.72 -18.78 -16.31
N PRO A 967 27.33 -19.73 -17.19
CA PRO A 967 26.00 -20.35 -17.16
C PRO A 967 25.83 -21.28 -15.96
N GLY A 968 24.64 -21.25 -15.35
CA GLY A 968 24.23 -22.11 -14.24
C GLY A 968 23.37 -21.36 -13.20
N VAL A 969 23.25 -21.94 -12.02
CA VAL A 969 22.52 -21.35 -10.88
C VAL A 969 23.50 -20.61 -9.96
N TYR A 970 23.19 -19.36 -9.65
CA TYR A 970 23.86 -18.54 -8.65
C TYR A 970 23.06 -18.62 -7.36
N ARG A 971 23.72 -19.05 -6.27
CA ARG A 971 23.12 -19.01 -4.93
C ARG A 971 23.53 -17.73 -4.24
N ILE A 972 22.55 -17.01 -3.71
CA ILE A 972 22.75 -15.66 -3.17
C ILE A 972 22.24 -15.69 -1.73
N ARG A 973 23.15 -15.74 -0.75
CA ARG A 973 22.79 -15.63 0.66
C ARG A 973 22.85 -14.18 1.08
N MET A 974 21.69 -13.55 1.20
CA MET A 974 21.51 -12.20 1.73
C MET A 974 21.69 -12.24 3.24
N ARG A 975 22.45 -11.28 3.78
CA ARG A 975 22.85 -11.20 5.18
C ARG A 975 22.67 -9.78 5.67
N ALA A 976 22.10 -9.63 6.86
CA ALA A 976 22.07 -8.37 7.59
C ALA A 976 22.64 -8.56 9.00
N ARG A 977 23.44 -7.60 9.46
CA ARG A 977 23.91 -7.51 10.84
C ARG A 977 23.80 -6.07 11.30
N GLY A 978 23.15 -5.84 12.43
CA GLY A 978 22.94 -4.48 12.94
C GLY A 978 22.58 -4.46 14.41
N THR A 979 22.11 -3.31 14.87
CA THR A 979 21.53 -3.11 16.20
C THR A 979 20.06 -2.73 16.13
N THR A 980 19.23 -3.27 17.02
CA THR A 980 17.85 -2.82 17.21
C THR A 980 17.80 -1.38 17.70
N LEU A 981 16.62 -0.76 17.72
CA LEU A 981 16.43 0.57 18.33
C LEU A 981 16.85 0.62 19.81
N ALA A 982 16.85 -0.53 20.50
CA ALA A 982 17.32 -0.67 21.88
C ALA A 982 18.83 -0.97 22.00
N GLY A 983 19.57 -1.01 20.89
CA GLY A 983 21.01 -1.27 20.86
C GLY A 983 21.41 -2.74 20.90
N GLU A 984 20.47 -3.68 20.79
CA GLU A 984 20.77 -5.12 20.79
C GLU A 984 21.26 -5.56 19.40
N VAL A 985 22.38 -6.28 19.34
CA VAL A 985 22.87 -6.79 18.04
C VAL A 985 21.98 -7.92 17.52
N PHE A 986 21.55 -7.84 16.27
CA PHE A 986 20.81 -8.88 15.56
C PHE A 986 21.55 -9.37 14.31
N VAL A 987 21.12 -10.54 13.82
CA VAL A 987 21.49 -11.05 12.49
C VAL A 987 20.24 -11.60 11.79
N ARG A 988 20.17 -11.43 10.47
CA ARG A 988 19.13 -11.99 9.61
C ARG A 988 19.74 -12.51 8.32
N GLU A 989 19.10 -13.50 7.72
CA GLU A 989 19.49 -13.99 6.41
C GLU A 989 18.32 -14.47 5.57
N LYS A 990 18.51 -14.47 4.25
CA LYS A 990 17.55 -14.99 3.26
C LYS A 990 18.32 -15.52 2.07
N THR A 991 17.95 -16.69 1.55
CA THR A 991 18.54 -17.25 0.34
C THR A 991 17.70 -16.87 -0.87
N LEU A 992 18.37 -16.41 -1.92
CA LEU A 992 17.80 -16.13 -3.23
C LEU A 992 18.59 -16.92 -4.28
N THR A 993 18.02 -17.07 -5.47
CA THR A 993 18.74 -17.67 -6.60
C THR A 993 18.61 -16.82 -7.85
N GLY A 994 19.66 -16.82 -8.66
CA GLY A 994 19.64 -16.34 -10.04
C GLY A 994 20.03 -17.47 -10.99
N ALA A 995 19.60 -17.40 -12.23
CA ALA A 995 19.83 -18.47 -13.19
C ALA A 995 20.19 -17.91 -14.57
N VAL A 996 21.26 -18.43 -15.17
CA VAL A 996 21.67 -18.03 -16.53
C VAL A 996 22.02 -19.24 -17.39
N TRP A 997 21.61 -19.23 -18.65
CA TRP A 997 21.97 -20.25 -19.64
C TRP A 997 21.96 -19.67 -21.06
N ARG A 998 22.65 -20.33 -21.99
CA ARG A 998 22.69 -19.86 -23.39
C ARG A 998 21.30 -19.96 -24.02
N GLY A 999 20.82 -18.85 -24.56
CA GLY A 999 19.48 -18.74 -25.14
C GLY A 999 18.36 -18.58 -24.12
N GLY A 1000 18.67 -18.16 -22.89
CA GLY A 1000 17.68 -17.97 -21.83
C GLY A 1000 16.73 -16.79 -22.05
N ASP A 1001 17.11 -15.82 -22.88
CA ASP A 1001 16.28 -14.66 -23.25
C ASP A 1001 15.41 -14.91 -24.49
N ARG A 1002 15.38 -16.14 -25.01
CA ARG A 1002 14.52 -16.51 -26.13
C ARG A 1002 13.18 -16.99 -25.60
N GLU A 1003 12.08 -16.52 -26.18
CA GLU A 1003 10.74 -17.03 -25.86
C GLU A 1003 10.70 -18.56 -26.03
N PRO A 1004 10.10 -19.31 -25.09
CA PRO A 1004 9.88 -20.73 -25.26
C PRO A 1004 9.05 -20.96 -26.53
N ALA A 1005 9.50 -21.88 -27.38
CA ALA A 1005 8.76 -22.22 -28.60
C ALA A 1005 7.34 -22.68 -28.21
N PRO A 1006 6.29 -22.24 -28.93
CA PRO A 1006 4.92 -22.59 -28.59
C PRO A 1006 4.74 -24.11 -28.57
N VAL A 1007 4.08 -24.62 -27.52
CA VAL A 1007 3.69 -26.02 -27.40
C VAL A 1007 2.87 -26.37 -28.64
N ARG A 1008 3.45 -27.12 -29.58
CA ARG A 1008 2.76 -27.50 -30.81
C ARG A 1008 1.65 -28.46 -30.42
N ARG A 1009 0.38 -28.08 -30.68
CA ARG A 1009 -0.75 -29.02 -30.70
C ARG A 1009 -0.42 -30.14 -31.67
N GLY A 1010 0.03 -31.28 -31.14
CA GLY A 1010 0.27 -32.49 -31.90
C GLY A 1010 -1.06 -32.99 -32.46
N ARG A 1011 -1.26 -32.80 -33.75
CA ARG A 1011 -2.28 -33.52 -34.51
C ARG A 1011 -1.90 -35.01 -34.44
N ALA A 1012 -2.74 -35.82 -33.80
CA ALA A 1012 -2.70 -37.25 -34.00
C ALA A 1012 -2.93 -37.51 -35.49
N ASP A 1013 -1.92 -38.06 -36.17
CA ASP A 1013 -2.07 -38.74 -37.44
C ASP A 1013 -1.60 -40.20 -37.24
N PRO A 1014 -2.27 -41.16 -37.90
CA PRO A 1014 -2.59 -42.49 -37.38
C PRO A 1014 -1.45 -43.51 -37.27
#